data_AF-A0A0L1ILZ9-F1
#
_entry.id   AF-A0A0L1ILZ9-F1
#
_cell.length_a   1.000
_cell.length_b   1.000
_cell.length_c   1.000
_cell.angle_alpha   90.00
_cell.angle_beta   90.00
_cell.angle_gamma   90.00
#
_symmetry.space_group_name_H-M   'P 1'
#
loop_
_entity.id
_entity.type
_entity.pdbx_description
1 polymer ?
#
loop_
_entity_poly.entity_id
_entity_poly.type
_entity_poly.pdbx_seq_one_letter_code
_entity_poly.pdbx_strand_id
1 'polypeptide(L)'
;MASIPVIVKHQGKRHEVELDLSSNGETLKYQLYSLTGVEPERQKILVKGGQLKDETPLSSLNAKPGQTFMMMGTPSGGQGSGDLGRPKEAVKFLEDMTEAEAAKAEGATPAGLQNLGNTCYLNSTLQTLRSVPELQQELLRYRPSAGAGGSSNLSDLSSFGLGGLGASMDLTASLRDLFKQMSETQEGFPPLMFLNALRNVFPQFAQRDRNGHGYAQQDAEEAWSQIVTQLRNKLLIKEGEGESSNEVSFVDKFLAGRFESVTECDEPGAKEAGEQATPSSDVFYKLDCHIGKETNHLHDGIKAGLEEKIEKHSPTLDRDAIYTKRSRIARLPKYLTVHFVRFFWKRETQKKAKIMRKVTFPAELDAVDFCTDELKKELIPIRDKVREIRKEELDVERARKRQKLGHQRDEDKSTEVESESLEPMQKKKAAEERKDASKATDKDDDSAMADVFKSDAEYEAEKAASILAAKKELAELIDPKLRSDEGTNKSGLYELRGVITHQGASADSGHYTAYVKKQAHGNKEEDGKWWWFNDEKVTEVEAEKIETLSGGGESHSALILLYRAIDLPTAEALQSRLRSLGTQSQLSLRFDHQISRSNSTITHQPAPERSKWPRRLIYAGIFGGLGVAAGKWMDNKVSAPVEPATPEDVLKLEEIRRVYENGLPIVQELRNNPDYVEADVYGNYSEEDKKQRFTSGPLRGSRGLALQKVFWNDKERKAISVVYLGNGLEGWPTVVHGGALATVIDENLGRVAIRNFPERTGVTANLEIKYRAPVYSGNFYTFHSTIDRVQTTDRKAYVTGEVRDPVGRLCVQASALFVVPKKYKLEEIGEQY
;
A
#
# COMPACT_ATOMS: atom_id res chain seq x y z
N MET A 1 58.84 -39.24 -25.49
CA MET A 1 57.90 -38.53 -24.60
C MET A 1 56.56 -39.18 -24.84
N ALA A 2 56.01 -39.89 -23.85
CA ALA A 2 54.83 -40.72 -24.02
C ALA A 2 53.65 -40.04 -23.32
N SER A 3 52.81 -39.34 -24.07
CA SER A 3 51.49 -38.97 -23.59
C SER A 3 50.62 -40.23 -23.57
N ILE A 4 49.88 -40.43 -22.49
CA ILE A 4 49.00 -41.60 -22.32
C ILE A 4 47.55 -41.11 -22.38
N PRO A 5 46.72 -41.58 -23.33
CA PRO A 5 45.32 -41.21 -23.37
C PRO A 5 44.57 -41.86 -22.20
N VAL A 6 43.85 -41.07 -21.41
CA VAL A 6 43.02 -41.52 -20.29
C VAL A 6 41.61 -40.94 -20.38
N ILE A 7 40.65 -41.57 -19.71
CA ILE A 7 39.24 -41.17 -19.73
C ILE A 7 38.86 -40.58 -18.38
N VAL A 8 38.42 -39.33 -18.31
CA VAL A 8 37.90 -38.72 -17.08
C VAL A 8 36.38 -38.66 -17.15
N LYS A 9 35.71 -39.29 -16.18
CA LYS A 9 34.25 -39.30 -16.07
C LYS A 9 33.78 -38.23 -15.07
N HIS A 10 32.94 -37.31 -15.53
CA HIS A 10 32.34 -36.23 -14.73
C HIS A 10 30.84 -36.10 -15.07
N GLN A 11 29.96 -36.10 -14.05
CA GLN A 11 28.49 -36.00 -14.21
C GLN A 11 27.89 -36.86 -15.35
N GLY A 12 28.39 -38.09 -15.52
CA GLY A 12 27.92 -39.02 -16.55
C GLY A 12 28.56 -38.85 -17.94
N LYS A 13 29.25 -37.73 -18.22
CA LYS A 13 30.01 -37.50 -19.46
C LYS A 13 31.45 -38.06 -19.34
N ARG A 14 31.99 -38.55 -20.46
CA ARG A 14 33.34 -39.09 -20.58
C ARG A 14 34.19 -38.11 -21.39
N HIS A 15 35.31 -37.68 -20.82
CA HIS A 15 36.27 -36.78 -21.44
C HIS A 15 37.57 -37.53 -21.68
N GLU A 16 38.01 -37.63 -22.93
CA GLU A 16 39.32 -38.21 -23.26
C GLU A 16 40.38 -37.12 -23.11
N VAL A 17 41.40 -37.39 -22.28
CA VAL A 17 42.44 -36.42 -21.93
C VAL A 17 43.80 -37.11 -22.07
N GLU A 18 44.75 -36.44 -22.73
CA GLU A 18 46.12 -36.93 -22.82
C GLU A 18 46.89 -36.56 -21.55
N LEU A 19 47.39 -37.58 -20.85
CA LEU A 19 48.21 -37.43 -19.65
C LEU A 19 49.69 -37.31 -20.03
N ASP A 20 50.30 -36.16 -19.77
CA ASP A 20 51.74 -35.99 -19.93
C ASP A 20 52.49 -36.37 -18.64
N LEU A 21 53.35 -37.40 -18.71
CA LEU A 21 54.06 -37.96 -17.57
C LEU A 21 55.13 -37.03 -16.99
N SER A 22 55.53 -35.96 -17.69
CA SER A 22 56.42 -34.91 -17.18
C SER A 22 55.74 -33.86 -16.31
N SER A 23 54.41 -33.84 -16.28
CA SER A 23 53.63 -32.78 -15.61
C SER A 23 53.13 -33.18 -14.22
N ASN A 24 52.60 -32.18 -13.49
CA ASN A 24 52.10 -32.34 -12.12
C ASN A 24 50.55 -32.41 -12.09
N GLY A 25 50.00 -32.87 -10.98
CA GLY A 25 48.55 -32.97 -10.75
C GLY A 25 47.78 -31.67 -10.95
N GLU A 26 48.41 -30.53 -10.68
CA GLU A 26 47.87 -29.19 -10.95
C GLU A 26 47.59 -28.96 -12.45
N THR A 27 48.52 -29.34 -13.32
CA THR A 27 48.38 -29.17 -14.78
C THR A 27 47.18 -29.96 -15.32
N LEU A 28 46.96 -31.16 -14.80
CA LEU A 28 45.80 -32.00 -15.16
C LEU A 28 44.48 -31.37 -14.69
N LYS A 29 44.45 -30.72 -13.51
CA LYS A 29 43.26 -30.01 -13.02
C LYS A 29 42.92 -28.79 -13.88
N TYR A 30 43.92 -28.03 -14.32
CA TYR A 30 43.69 -26.90 -15.23
C TYR A 30 43.17 -27.36 -16.60
N GLN A 31 43.70 -28.45 -17.14
CA GLN A 31 43.20 -29.03 -18.39
C GLN A 31 41.75 -29.50 -18.25
N LEU A 32 41.38 -30.07 -17.10
CA LEU A 32 40.01 -30.46 -16.80
C LEU A 32 39.09 -29.28 -16.53
N TYR A 33 39.60 -28.14 -16.04
CA TYR A 33 38.82 -26.91 -15.89
C TYR A 33 38.34 -26.41 -17.25
N SER A 34 39.22 -26.39 -18.26
CA SER A 34 38.85 -25.99 -19.63
C SER A 34 37.78 -26.90 -20.25
N LEU A 35 37.73 -28.18 -19.86
CA LEU A 35 36.77 -29.15 -20.41
C LEU A 35 35.46 -29.25 -19.60
N THR A 36 35.48 -28.98 -18.30
CA THR A 36 34.33 -29.21 -17.40
C THR A 36 33.75 -27.94 -16.76
N GLY A 37 34.47 -26.82 -16.80
CA GLY A 37 34.06 -25.55 -16.17
C GLY A 37 34.10 -25.57 -14.63
N VAL A 38 34.70 -26.60 -14.01
CA VAL A 38 34.84 -26.73 -12.55
C VAL A 38 36.20 -26.19 -12.11
N GLU A 39 36.24 -25.16 -11.26
CA GLU A 39 37.50 -24.56 -10.78
C GLU A 39 38.45 -25.60 -10.13
N PRO A 40 39.77 -25.53 -10.39
CA PRO A 40 40.77 -26.50 -9.89
C PRO A 40 40.70 -26.82 -8.39
N GLU A 41 40.37 -25.84 -7.55
CA GLU A 41 40.22 -26.00 -6.09
C GLU A 41 39.04 -26.88 -5.70
N ARG A 42 37.98 -26.90 -6.52
CA ARG A 42 36.75 -27.67 -6.32
C ARG A 42 36.79 -29.03 -7.02
N GLN A 43 37.86 -29.35 -7.74
CA GLN A 43 38.04 -30.62 -8.42
C GLN A 43 38.60 -31.69 -7.46
N LYS A 44 37.82 -32.74 -7.21
CA LYS A 44 38.29 -33.96 -6.56
C LYS A 44 38.43 -35.06 -7.61
N ILE A 45 39.66 -35.34 -8.02
CA ILE A 45 40.00 -36.40 -8.98
C ILE A 45 40.43 -37.64 -8.19
N LEU A 46 39.69 -38.74 -8.37
CA LEU A 46 39.97 -40.03 -7.75
C LEU A 46 40.76 -40.91 -8.72
N VAL A 47 41.97 -41.28 -8.31
CA VAL A 47 42.88 -42.20 -9.01
C VAL A 47 43.03 -43.50 -8.20
N LYS A 48 43.48 -44.60 -8.82
CA LYS A 48 43.75 -45.86 -8.11
C LYS A 48 44.86 -45.63 -7.08
N GLY A 49 44.48 -45.47 -5.82
CA GLY A 49 45.41 -45.20 -4.71
C GLY A 49 45.10 -43.94 -3.89
N GLY A 50 44.12 -43.12 -4.28
CA GLY A 50 43.68 -41.97 -3.49
C GLY A 50 43.24 -40.75 -4.30
N GLN A 51 43.11 -39.62 -3.63
CA GLN A 51 42.84 -38.33 -4.28
C GLN A 51 44.14 -37.75 -4.85
N LEU A 52 44.10 -37.28 -6.10
CA LEU A 52 45.23 -36.60 -6.72
C LEU A 52 45.46 -35.23 -6.06
N LYS A 53 46.65 -35.00 -5.51
CA LYS A 53 47.10 -33.71 -4.97
C LYS A 53 47.88 -32.93 -6.02
N ASP A 54 47.91 -31.61 -5.88
CA ASP A 54 48.48 -30.68 -6.88
C ASP A 54 49.97 -30.95 -7.15
N GLU A 55 50.73 -31.26 -6.10
CA GLU A 55 52.17 -31.55 -6.15
C GLU A 55 52.53 -32.97 -6.61
N THR A 56 51.54 -33.81 -6.97
CA THR A 56 51.81 -35.21 -7.31
C THR A 56 52.33 -35.31 -8.75
N PRO A 57 53.55 -35.82 -9.00
CA PRO A 57 54.06 -36.00 -10.35
C PRO A 57 53.27 -37.11 -11.05
N LEU A 58 52.78 -36.85 -12.27
CA LEU A 58 51.89 -37.76 -12.98
C LEU A 58 52.58 -39.05 -13.44
N SER A 59 53.92 -39.08 -13.46
CA SER A 59 54.74 -40.29 -13.65
C SER A 59 54.52 -41.35 -12.57
N SER A 60 54.17 -40.95 -11.35
CA SER A 60 53.93 -41.87 -10.22
C SER A 60 52.60 -42.62 -10.30
N LEU A 61 51.70 -42.21 -11.21
CA LEU A 61 50.35 -42.77 -11.32
C LEU A 61 50.28 -44.09 -12.09
N ASN A 62 51.37 -44.50 -12.78
CA ASN A 62 51.45 -45.74 -13.59
C ASN A 62 50.17 -46.00 -14.42
N ALA A 63 49.63 -44.94 -15.03
CA ALA A 63 48.35 -44.99 -15.73
C ALA A 63 48.49 -45.80 -17.03
N LYS A 64 47.54 -46.69 -17.31
CA LYS A 64 47.49 -47.42 -18.59
C LYS A 64 46.65 -46.65 -19.63
N PRO A 65 46.94 -46.78 -20.93
CA PRO A 65 46.11 -46.21 -21.98
C PRO A 65 44.65 -46.67 -21.83
N GLY A 66 43.71 -45.71 -21.85
CA GLY A 66 42.27 -45.94 -21.70
C GLY A 66 41.77 -46.11 -20.25
N GLN A 67 42.62 -45.85 -19.24
CA GLN A 67 42.20 -45.93 -17.84
C GLN A 67 41.19 -44.83 -17.48
N THR A 68 40.13 -45.20 -16.74
CA THR A 68 39.09 -44.27 -16.32
C THR A 68 39.38 -43.67 -14.94
N PHE A 69 39.40 -42.34 -14.86
CA PHE A 69 39.42 -41.57 -13.61
C PHE A 69 38.05 -40.94 -13.35
N MET A 70 37.70 -40.79 -12.07
CA MET A 70 36.42 -40.18 -11.68
C MET A 70 36.67 -38.79 -11.10
N MET A 71 36.01 -37.79 -11.66
CA MET A 71 36.11 -36.41 -11.23
C MET A 71 34.78 -35.98 -10.58
N MET A 72 34.87 -35.39 -9.40
CA MET A 72 33.74 -34.78 -8.69
C MET A 72 33.98 -33.27 -8.51
N GLY A 73 32.95 -32.48 -8.77
CA GLY A 73 32.91 -31.03 -8.60
C GLY A 73 31.77 -30.41 -9.40
N THR A 74 31.20 -29.30 -8.94
CA THR A 74 30.08 -28.62 -9.62
C THR A 74 30.60 -27.39 -10.37
N PRO A 75 30.20 -27.17 -11.65
CA PRO A 75 30.65 -26.01 -12.41
C PRO A 75 30.08 -24.71 -11.81
N SER A 76 30.91 -23.68 -11.71
CA SER A 76 30.52 -22.37 -11.14
C SER A 76 29.55 -21.57 -12.03
N GLY A 77 29.20 -22.08 -13.22
CA GLY A 77 28.36 -21.39 -14.22
C GLY A 77 26.94 -21.93 -14.39
N GLY A 78 26.51 -22.92 -13.60
CA GLY A 78 25.13 -23.42 -13.64
C GLY A 78 24.18 -22.55 -12.84
N GLN A 79 23.49 -21.61 -13.50
CA GLN A 79 22.30 -20.93 -12.95
C GLN A 79 21.32 -21.97 -12.40
N GLY A 80 21.18 -22.04 -11.07
CA GLY A 80 20.27 -22.99 -10.41
C GLY A 80 20.44 -23.10 -8.90
N SER A 81 21.61 -22.75 -8.37
CA SER A 81 21.78 -22.50 -6.94
C SER A 81 22.44 -21.15 -6.75
N GLY A 82 21.61 -20.10 -6.90
CA GLY A 82 21.99 -18.78 -6.44
C GLY A 82 22.36 -18.89 -4.96
N ASP A 83 23.61 -18.56 -4.68
CA ASP A 83 24.02 -18.04 -3.39
C ASP A 83 23.13 -16.82 -3.12
N LEU A 84 21.96 -17.07 -2.51
CA LEU A 84 21.15 -16.04 -1.89
C LEU A 84 21.95 -15.59 -0.68
N GLY A 85 22.97 -14.77 -0.94
CA GLY A 85 23.60 -13.97 0.07
C GLY A 85 22.47 -13.28 0.81
N ARG A 86 22.36 -13.55 2.12
CA ARG A 86 21.43 -12.87 3.01
C ARG A 86 21.43 -11.38 2.63
N PRO A 87 20.27 -10.74 2.44
CA PRO A 87 20.23 -9.31 2.18
C PRO A 87 21.13 -8.61 3.18
N LYS A 88 22.05 -7.76 2.70
CA LYS A 88 23.05 -7.09 3.57
C LYS A 88 22.38 -6.32 4.70
N GLU A 89 21.11 -5.96 4.52
CA GLU A 89 20.24 -5.41 5.55
C GLU A 89 19.27 -6.49 6.02
N ALA A 90 19.29 -6.78 7.32
CA ALA A 90 18.32 -7.70 7.91
C ALA A 90 16.90 -7.16 7.69
N VAL A 91 15.97 -8.03 7.30
CA VAL A 91 14.53 -7.68 7.24
C VAL A 91 14.12 -7.24 8.64
N LYS A 92 13.83 -5.94 8.80
CA LYS A 92 13.38 -5.34 10.05
C LYS A 92 11.85 -5.37 10.03
N PHE A 93 11.25 -6.07 10.98
CA PHE A 93 9.80 -6.17 11.09
C PHE A 93 9.22 -4.87 11.66
N LEU A 94 7.94 -4.59 11.39
CA LEU A 94 7.29 -3.33 11.79
C LEU A 94 7.34 -3.12 13.31
N GLU A 95 7.39 -4.22 14.06
CA GLU A 95 7.45 -4.29 15.52
C GLU A 95 8.86 -4.02 16.09
N ASP A 96 9.91 -4.18 15.29
CA ASP A 96 11.32 -3.88 15.64
C ASP A 96 11.75 -2.49 15.15
N MET A 97 10.89 -1.80 14.40
CA MET A 97 11.10 -0.44 13.92
C MET A 97 10.84 0.54 15.06
N THR A 98 11.70 1.55 15.19
CA THR A 98 11.37 2.70 16.04
C THR A 98 10.09 3.35 15.53
N GLU A 99 9.32 4.02 16.40
CA GLU A 99 8.07 4.69 15.99
C GLU A 99 8.28 5.62 14.78
N ALA A 100 9.44 6.29 14.72
CA ALA A 100 9.85 7.13 13.60
C ALA A 100 10.17 6.37 12.31
N GLU A 101 10.68 5.14 12.40
CA GLU A 101 10.87 4.28 11.24
C GLU A 101 9.52 3.71 10.79
N ALA A 102 8.66 3.29 11.72
CA ALA A 102 7.30 2.80 11.41
C ALA A 102 6.44 3.89 10.76
N ALA A 103 6.53 5.15 11.22
CA ALA A 103 5.87 6.30 10.61
C ALA A 103 6.35 6.59 9.17
N LYS A 104 7.57 6.20 8.83
CA LYS A 104 8.16 6.33 7.49
C LYS A 104 8.00 5.08 6.62
N ALA A 105 7.42 4.01 7.16
CA ALA A 105 7.21 2.77 6.44
C ALA A 105 6.17 2.93 5.31
N GLU A 106 6.37 2.19 4.22
CA GLU A 106 5.48 2.22 3.05
C GLU A 106 4.09 1.70 3.46
N GLY A 107 3.05 2.54 3.31
CA GLY A 107 1.68 2.20 3.70
C GLY A 107 1.31 2.54 5.15
N ALA A 108 2.20 3.18 5.91
CA ALA A 108 1.89 3.70 7.24
C ALA A 108 0.74 4.71 7.22
N THR A 109 -0.14 4.62 8.22
CA THR A 109 -1.17 5.63 8.45
C THR A 109 -0.50 6.91 8.96
N PRO A 110 -0.72 8.07 8.31
CA PRO A 110 -0.11 9.32 8.75
C PRO A 110 -0.72 9.78 10.09
N ALA A 111 0.08 10.45 10.92
CA ALA A 111 -0.38 10.99 12.20
C ALA A 111 -1.54 12.00 12.06
N GLY A 112 -2.56 11.82 12.90
CA GLY A 112 -3.64 12.78 13.14
C GLY A 112 -3.21 13.93 14.06
N LEU A 113 -4.09 14.92 14.25
CA LEU A 113 -3.89 16.02 15.18
C LEU A 113 -4.95 16.01 16.28
N GLN A 114 -4.54 16.00 17.55
CA GLN A 114 -5.48 15.98 18.66
C GLN A 114 -6.27 17.29 18.72
N ASN A 115 -7.59 17.19 18.94
CA ASN A 115 -8.44 18.36 19.10
C ASN A 115 -8.32 18.92 20.52
N LEU A 116 -7.83 20.15 20.64
CA LEU A 116 -7.62 20.87 21.90
C LEU A 116 -8.82 21.77 22.27
N GLY A 117 -10.01 21.38 21.81
CA GLY A 117 -11.28 22.10 22.00
C GLY A 117 -11.51 23.15 20.92
N ASN A 118 -12.47 22.90 20.03
CA ASN A 118 -12.84 23.77 18.89
C ASN A 118 -11.66 24.11 17.95
N THR A 119 -10.65 23.24 17.86
CA THR A 119 -9.43 23.45 17.04
C THR A 119 -9.41 22.68 15.73
N CYS A 120 -10.49 21.98 15.38
CA CYS A 120 -10.58 21.19 14.15
C CYS A 120 -10.39 22.02 12.87
N TYR A 121 -10.74 23.32 12.88
CA TYR A 121 -10.47 24.26 11.78
C TYR A 121 -8.96 24.38 11.51
N LEU A 122 -8.15 24.37 12.57
CA LEU A 122 -6.71 24.46 12.48
C LEU A 122 -6.12 23.11 12.08
N ASN A 123 -6.60 22.01 12.68
CA ASN A 123 -6.13 20.66 12.35
C ASN A 123 -6.31 20.34 10.86
N SER A 124 -7.49 20.62 10.30
CA SER A 124 -7.77 20.42 8.88
C SER A 124 -6.90 21.29 7.95
N THR A 125 -6.65 22.55 8.34
CA THR A 125 -5.76 23.47 7.63
C THR A 125 -4.32 22.95 7.60
N LEU A 126 -3.79 22.55 8.75
CA LEU A 126 -2.41 22.05 8.88
C LEU A 126 -2.19 20.75 8.11
N GLN A 127 -3.13 19.79 8.18
CA GLN A 127 -3.04 18.54 7.43
C GLN A 127 -3.08 18.77 5.92
N THR A 128 -3.86 19.75 5.47
CA THR A 128 -3.93 20.11 4.04
C THR A 128 -2.64 20.79 3.58
N LEU A 129 -2.08 21.72 4.35
CA LEU A 129 -0.78 22.34 4.05
C LEU A 129 0.37 21.32 4.06
N ARG A 130 0.33 20.34 4.96
CA ARG A 130 1.30 19.24 5.01
C ARG A 130 1.33 18.45 3.71
N SER A 131 0.25 18.40 2.93
CA SER A 131 0.24 17.68 1.65
C SER A 131 1.16 18.26 0.57
N VAL A 132 1.72 19.45 0.78
CA VAL A 132 2.65 20.15 -0.14
C VAL A 132 4.10 19.73 0.16
N PRO A 133 4.75 18.90 -0.67
CA PRO A 133 6.09 18.38 -0.36
C PRO A 133 7.17 19.46 -0.37
N GLU A 134 7.10 20.42 -1.30
CA GLU A 134 8.05 21.53 -1.41
C GLU A 134 8.01 22.41 -0.17
N LEU A 135 6.82 22.61 0.44
CA LEU A 135 6.67 23.34 1.68
C LEU A 135 7.39 22.62 2.83
N GLN A 136 7.25 21.30 2.94
CA GLN A 136 7.95 20.52 3.97
C GLN A 136 9.47 20.63 3.81
N GLN A 137 9.98 20.52 2.58
CA GLN A 137 11.41 20.60 2.30
C GLN A 137 11.99 21.97 2.67
N GLU A 138 11.31 23.06 2.31
CA GLU A 138 11.75 24.41 2.63
C GLU A 138 11.61 24.73 4.13
N LEU A 139 10.56 24.23 4.79
CA LEU A 139 10.43 24.35 6.25
C LEU A 139 11.59 23.66 6.97
N LEU A 140 12.05 22.49 6.51
CA LEU A 140 13.20 21.80 7.11
C LEU A 140 14.51 22.58 6.96
N ARG A 141 14.65 23.38 5.89
CA ARG A 141 15.79 24.27 5.66
C ARG A 141 15.71 25.57 6.47
N TYR A 142 14.50 25.99 6.83
CA TYR A 142 14.27 27.22 7.57
C TYR A 142 14.94 27.22 8.93
N ARG A 143 15.72 28.27 9.19
CA ARG A 143 16.29 28.59 10.50
C ARG A 143 15.80 29.97 10.94
N PRO A 144 15.26 30.12 12.15
CA PRO A 144 14.85 31.42 12.65
C PRO A 144 16.09 32.33 12.74
N SER A 145 15.97 33.54 12.21
CA SER A 145 17.02 34.56 12.31
C SER A 145 17.16 34.98 13.77
N ALA A 146 18.35 34.83 14.35
CA ALA A 146 18.66 35.34 15.67
C ALA A 146 18.75 36.88 15.62
N GLY A 147 17.69 37.58 16.06
CA GLY A 147 17.80 38.95 16.56
C GLY A 147 16.69 39.93 16.16
N ALA A 148 15.90 40.38 17.15
CA ALA A 148 15.47 41.77 17.43
C ALA A 148 14.26 41.78 18.41
N GLY A 149 14.54 41.69 19.71
CA GLY A 149 13.56 41.81 20.80
C GLY A 149 14.18 41.34 22.11
N GLY A 150 14.38 42.27 23.05
CA GLY A 150 15.39 42.15 24.10
C GLY A 150 15.00 41.44 25.41
N SER A 151 16.05 41.27 26.24
CA SER A 151 16.10 40.74 27.61
C SER A 151 15.70 39.27 27.76
N SER A 152 16.31 38.42 28.57
CA SER A 152 17.56 38.35 29.34
C SER A 152 17.46 36.98 30.04
N ASN A 153 18.53 36.18 30.04
CA ASN A 153 18.73 35.03 30.94
C ASN A 153 17.90 33.74 30.73
N LEU A 154 17.07 33.59 29.68
CA LEU A 154 16.33 32.33 29.40
C LEU A 154 16.82 31.56 28.17
N SER A 155 17.54 32.20 27.25
CA SER A 155 18.05 31.56 26.03
C SER A 155 19.18 30.57 26.31
N ASP A 156 20.00 30.78 27.34
CA ASP A 156 21.10 29.86 27.71
C ASP A 156 20.62 28.55 28.35
N LEU A 157 19.38 28.49 28.85
CA LEU A 157 18.81 27.25 29.38
C LEU A 157 18.41 26.25 28.28
N SER A 158 18.23 26.73 27.05
CA SER A 158 17.91 25.88 25.88
C SER A 158 19.06 24.95 25.48
N SER A 159 20.30 25.32 25.83
CA SER A 159 21.51 24.51 25.58
C SER A 159 21.64 23.32 26.54
N PHE A 160 20.90 23.32 27.66
CA PHE A 160 20.93 22.27 28.70
C PHE A 160 19.77 21.28 28.64
N GLY A 161 19.00 21.23 27.55
CA GLY A 161 17.93 20.22 27.37
C GLY A 161 16.69 20.45 28.24
N LEU A 162 16.57 21.60 28.90
CA LEU A 162 15.37 22.02 29.65
C LEU A 162 14.47 22.99 28.84
N GLY A 163 14.57 22.95 27.50
CA GLY A 163 13.93 23.88 26.57
C GLY A 163 12.43 23.68 26.32
N GLY A 164 11.65 23.31 27.34
CA GLY A 164 10.20 23.08 27.21
C GLY A 164 9.29 24.27 27.55
N LEU A 165 9.85 25.37 28.08
CA LEU A 165 9.05 26.50 28.62
C LEU A 165 9.31 27.86 27.97
N GLY A 166 10.21 27.93 26.98
CA GLY A 166 10.38 29.12 26.15
C GLY A 166 9.62 28.92 24.84
N ALA A 167 8.41 29.47 24.74
CA ALA A 167 7.70 29.53 23.46
C ALA A 167 8.64 30.17 22.43
N SER A 168 9.06 29.42 21.41
CA SER A 168 9.55 30.05 20.20
C SER A 168 8.37 30.87 19.67
N MET A 169 8.42 32.20 19.80
CA MET A 169 7.36 33.10 19.33
C MET A 169 7.22 33.12 17.80
N ASP A 170 7.98 32.27 17.11
CA ASP A 170 7.98 32.17 15.66
C ASP A 170 7.02 31.09 15.17
N LEU A 171 5.92 31.53 14.55
CA LEU A 171 4.92 30.65 13.95
C LEU A 171 5.53 29.73 12.86
N THR A 172 6.50 30.21 12.08
CA THR A 172 7.10 29.41 10.99
C THR A 172 8.01 28.31 11.54
N ALA A 173 8.76 28.61 12.60
CA ALA A 173 9.59 27.61 13.27
C ALA A 173 8.74 26.55 13.98
N SER A 174 7.68 26.96 14.68
CA SER A 174 6.76 26.00 15.32
C SER A 174 6.03 25.12 14.31
N LEU A 175 5.72 25.62 13.11
CA LEU A 175 5.16 24.81 12.02
C LEU A 175 6.16 23.75 11.51
N ARG A 176 7.42 24.14 11.30
CA ARG A 176 8.50 23.21 10.93
C ARG A 176 8.62 22.08 11.95
N ASP A 177 8.70 22.44 13.24
CA ASP A 177 8.91 21.47 14.31
C ASP A 177 7.70 20.54 14.45
N LEU A 178 6.48 21.07 14.30
CA LEU A 178 5.25 20.29 14.27
C LEU A 178 5.26 19.26 13.12
N PHE A 179 5.53 19.69 11.88
CA PHE A 179 5.54 18.78 10.74
C PHE A 179 6.64 17.72 10.84
N LYS A 180 7.80 18.08 11.40
CA LYS A 180 8.88 17.13 11.66
C LYS A 180 8.43 16.07 12.67
N GLN A 181 7.89 16.48 13.81
CA GLN A 181 7.42 15.56 14.85
C GLN A 181 6.29 14.65 14.34
N MET A 182 5.34 15.21 13.57
CA MET A 182 4.28 14.44 12.92
C MET A 182 4.78 13.44 11.86
N SER A 183 6.00 13.59 11.34
CA SER A 183 6.62 12.62 10.43
C SER A 183 7.31 11.46 11.14
N GLU A 184 7.43 11.55 12.47
CA GLU A 184 8.13 10.60 13.33
C GLU A 184 7.16 9.81 14.24
N THR A 185 5.86 10.06 14.16
CA THR A 185 4.81 9.37 14.93
C THR A 185 3.67 8.94 14.03
N GLN A 186 2.92 7.92 14.47
CA GLN A 186 1.63 7.53 13.89
C GLN A 186 0.44 7.90 14.80
N GLU A 187 0.72 8.27 16.06
CA GLU A 187 -0.32 8.62 17.03
C GLU A 187 -0.82 10.06 16.82
N GLY A 188 -1.96 10.38 17.44
CA GLY A 188 -2.54 11.72 17.40
C GLY A 188 -1.64 12.73 18.11
N PHE A 189 -1.10 13.70 17.37
CA PHE A 189 -0.17 14.68 17.91
C PHE A 189 -0.89 15.97 18.38
N PRO A 190 -0.67 16.48 19.60
CA PRO A 190 -1.28 17.72 20.08
C PRO A 190 -0.49 18.97 19.61
N PRO A 191 -1.06 19.86 18.77
CA PRO A 191 -0.34 21.03 18.23
C PRO A 191 -0.28 22.21 19.22
N LEU A 192 0.07 21.96 20.49
CA LEU A 192 0.04 22.96 21.57
C LEU A 192 0.96 24.15 21.32
N MET A 193 2.20 23.89 20.91
CA MET A 193 3.20 24.94 20.68
C MET A 193 2.78 25.86 19.52
N PHE A 194 2.38 25.27 18.41
CA PHE A 194 1.91 26.00 17.23
C PHE A 194 0.65 26.82 17.53
N LEU A 195 -0.33 26.22 18.22
CA LEU A 195 -1.58 26.89 18.58
C LEU A 195 -1.35 28.09 19.50
N ASN A 196 -0.46 27.97 20.48
CA ASN A 196 -0.10 29.09 21.36
C ASN A 196 0.65 30.19 20.60
N ALA A 197 1.56 29.85 19.69
CA ALA A 197 2.22 30.82 18.82
C ALA A 197 1.20 31.55 17.93
N LEU A 198 0.25 30.82 17.33
CA LEU A 198 -0.82 31.39 16.49
C LEU A 198 -1.67 32.40 17.26
N ARG A 199 -2.11 32.05 18.47
CA ARG A 199 -2.92 32.93 19.34
C ARG A 199 -2.18 34.19 19.77
N ASN A 200 -0.86 34.10 19.96
CA ASN A 200 -0.03 35.25 20.32
C ASN A 200 0.16 36.21 19.13
N VAL A 201 0.40 35.67 17.93
CA VAL A 201 0.57 36.49 16.72
C VAL A 201 -0.78 37.07 16.27
N PHE A 202 -1.86 36.29 16.41
CA PHE A 202 -3.20 36.64 15.97
C PHE A 202 -4.21 36.41 17.11
N PRO A 203 -4.45 37.43 17.96
CA PRO A 203 -5.35 37.33 19.12
C PRO A 203 -6.80 36.95 18.80
N GLN A 204 -7.24 37.08 17.54
CA GLN A 204 -8.54 36.61 17.07
C GLN A 204 -8.77 35.11 17.37
N PHE A 205 -7.74 34.26 17.27
CA PHE A 205 -7.85 32.83 17.57
C PHE A 205 -7.83 32.53 19.09
N ALA A 206 -7.67 33.57 19.92
CA ALA A 206 -7.74 33.51 21.37
C ALA A 206 -9.11 33.97 21.92
N GLN A 207 -10.06 34.31 21.05
CA GLN A 207 -11.44 34.63 21.46
C GLN A 207 -12.07 33.45 22.20
N ARG A 208 -12.80 33.74 23.28
CA ARG A 208 -13.49 32.74 24.09
C ARG A 208 -14.88 32.47 23.57
N ASP A 209 -15.32 31.24 23.73
CA ASP A 209 -16.69 30.86 23.38
C ASP A 209 -17.69 31.59 24.28
N ARG A 210 -18.91 31.82 23.77
CA ARG A 210 -20.00 32.52 24.45
C ARG A 210 -20.41 31.84 25.75
N ASN A 211 -20.17 30.53 25.85
CA ASN A 211 -20.48 29.73 27.03
C ASN A 211 -19.38 29.79 28.11
N GLY A 212 -18.27 30.50 27.88
CA GLY A 212 -17.17 30.69 28.84
C GLY A 212 -16.26 29.48 29.05
N HIS A 213 -16.61 28.31 28.51
CA HIS A 213 -15.81 27.09 28.56
C HIS A 213 -14.90 26.99 27.32
N GLY A 214 -13.67 27.49 27.42
CA GLY A 214 -12.65 27.33 26.39
C GLY A 214 -12.65 28.39 25.28
N TYR A 215 -11.94 28.10 24.20
CA TYR A 215 -11.79 28.99 23.04
C TYR A 215 -12.91 28.78 22.02
N ALA A 216 -13.28 29.86 21.33
CA ALA A 216 -14.27 29.83 20.27
C ALA A 216 -13.73 29.10 19.02
N GLN A 217 -14.63 28.45 18.29
CA GLN A 217 -14.35 27.95 16.95
C GLN A 217 -14.16 29.13 15.99
N GLN A 218 -13.23 28.99 15.05
CA GLN A 218 -12.90 30.02 14.06
C GLN A 218 -13.02 29.46 12.65
N ASP A 219 -12.92 30.34 11.65
CA ASP A 219 -12.97 29.94 10.25
C ASP A 219 -11.64 29.32 9.80
N ALA A 220 -11.70 28.19 9.10
CA ALA A 220 -10.53 27.54 8.52
C ALA A 220 -9.91 28.38 7.40
N GLU A 221 -10.71 29.16 6.66
CA GLU A 221 -10.18 30.07 5.64
C GLU A 221 -9.33 31.18 6.25
N GLU A 222 -9.78 31.74 7.37
CA GLU A 222 -9.05 32.78 8.07
C GLU A 222 -7.73 32.22 8.63
N ALA A 223 -7.77 31.01 9.22
CA ALA A 223 -6.56 30.32 9.66
C ALA A 223 -5.59 30.04 8.49
N TRP A 224 -6.09 29.57 7.35
CA TRP A 224 -5.31 29.34 6.13
C TRP A 224 -4.61 30.62 5.66
N SER A 225 -5.37 31.70 5.50
CA SER A 225 -4.87 33.00 5.01
C SER A 225 -3.80 33.59 5.94
N GLN A 226 -3.98 33.49 7.26
CA GLN A 226 -2.99 33.99 8.22
C GLN A 226 -1.71 33.16 8.23
N ILE A 227 -1.82 31.82 8.13
CA ILE A 227 -0.65 30.94 8.05
C ILE A 227 0.13 31.19 6.75
N VAL A 228 -0.56 31.28 5.61
CA VAL A 228 0.08 31.57 4.31
C VAL A 228 0.75 32.94 4.32
N THR A 229 0.14 33.96 4.94
CA THR A 229 0.75 35.30 5.06
C THR A 229 2.03 35.26 5.90
N GLN A 230 2.05 34.51 7.00
CA GLN A 230 3.26 34.36 7.81
C GLN A 230 4.36 33.59 7.09
N LEU A 231 4.01 32.52 6.37
CA LEU A 231 4.94 31.80 5.51
C LEU A 231 5.50 32.71 4.42
N ARG A 232 4.68 33.57 3.83
CA ARG A 232 5.13 34.53 2.81
C ARG A 232 6.22 35.46 3.34
N ASN A 233 6.03 36.00 4.54
CA ASN A 233 6.94 36.99 5.11
C ASN A 233 8.26 36.38 5.60
N LYS A 234 8.26 35.11 6.04
CA LYS A 234 9.41 34.50 6.71
C LYS A 234 10.14 33.42 5.90
N LEU A 235 9.45 32.71 5.01
CA LEU A 235 10.03 31.61 4.25
C LEU A 235 10.56 32.14 2.91
N LEU A 236 11.81 32.62 2.94
CA LEU A 236 12.53 33.13 1.77
C LEU A 236 13.41 32.04 1.16
N ILE A 237 13.30 31.87 -0.15
CA ILE A 237 14.12 30.98 -0.97
C ILE A 237 15.19 31.84 -1.65
N LYS A 238 16.45 31.40 -1.59
CA LYS A 238 17.54 32.02 -2.32
C LYS A 238 17.69 31.36 -3.67
N GLU A 239 17.45 32.11 -4.75
CA GLU A 239 17.70 31.65 -6.11
C GLU A 239 18.97 32.29 -6.67
N GLY A 240 19.91 31.43 -7.12
CA GLY A 240 21.19 31.82 -7.73
C GLY A 240 22.42 31.37 -6.93
N GLU A 241 23.50 31.00 -7.63
CA GLU A 241 24.83 30.77 -7.04
C GLU A 241 25.63 32.09 -7.09
N GLY A 242 26.00 32.65 -5.92
CA GLY A 242 26.87 33.84 -5.80
C GLY A 242 26.25 35.06 -5.11
N GLU A 243 26.91 36.22 -5.21
CA GLU A 243 26.54 37.49 -4.55
C GLU A 243 25.29 38.19 -5.13
N SER A 244 24.71 37.68 -6.22
CA SER A 244 23.48 38.19 -6.84
C SER A 244 22.28 37.26 -6.61
N SER A 245 22.14 36.71 -5.39
CA SER A 245 20.99 35.87 -5.05
C SER A 245 19.74 36.74 -4.85
N ASN A 246 18.71 36.53 -5.68
CA ASN A 246 17.40 37.13 -5.42
C ASN A 246 16.66 36.30 -4.36
N GLU A 247 16.19 36.96 -3.31
CA GLU A 247 15.37 36.33 -2.27
C GLU A 247 13.91 36.41 -2.70
N VAL A 248 13.31 35.25 -2.98
CA VAL A 248 11.90 35.13 -3.37
C VAL A 248 11.15 34.37 -2.29
N SER A 249 9.98 34.86 -1.90
CA SER A 249 9.13 34.15 -0.94
C SER A 249 8.63 32.82 -1.52
N PHE A 250 8.63 31.75 -0.72
CA PHE A 250 8.05 30.46 -1.10
C PHE A 250 6.62 30.59 -1.62
N VAL A 251 5.81 31.40 -0.93
CA VAL A 251 4.40 31.61 -1.27
C VAL A 251 4.29 32.32 -2.62
N ASP A 252 5.12 33.34 -2.86
CA ASP A 252 5.12 34.08 -4.12
C ASP A 252 5.59 33.20 -5.29
N LYS A 253 6.50 32.26 -5.05
CA LYS A 253 6.97 31.31 -6.07
C LYS A 253 5.90 30.27 -6.42
N PHE A 254 5.36 29.57 -5.41
CA PHE A 254 4.58 28.33 -5.61
C PHE A 254 3.06 28.45 -5.46
N LEU A 255 2.57 29.43 -4.70
CA LEU A 255 1.13 29.60 -4.40
C LEU A 255 0.53 30.87 -5.01
N ALA A 256 1.35 31.85 -5.39
CA ALA A 256 0.86 33.11 -5.94
C ALA A 256 0.62 33.04 -7.46
N GLY A 257 -0.60 33.38 -7.86
CA GLY A 257 -0.96 33.65 -9.24
C GLY A 257 -1.01 35.15 -9.52
N ARG A 258 -1.07 35.52 -10.80
CA ARG A 258 -1.19 36.91 -11.23
C ARG A 258 -2.44 37.10 -12.07
N PHE A 259 -3.24 38.10 -11.73
CA PHE A 259 -4.34 38.58 -12.54
C PHE A 259 -3.88 39.75 -13.42
N GLU A 260 -4.46 39.78 -14.60
CA GLU A 260 -4.59 40.96 -15.43
C GLU A 260 -6.07 41.30 -15.50
N SER A 261 -6.42 42.48 -15.01
CA SER A 261 -7.79 42.92 -14.86
C SER A 261 -8.03 44.14 -15.72
N VAL A 262 -9.19 44.18 -16.36
CA VAL A 262 -9.64 45.32 -17.14
C VAL A 262 -10.88 45.88 -16.46
N THR A 263 -10.83 47.14 -16.06
CA THR A 263 -11.96 47.84 -15.43
C THR A 263 -12.64 48.74 -16.45
N GLU A 264 -13.93 48.52 -16.68
CA GLU A 264 -14.76 49.28 -17.63
C GLU A 264 -16.00 49.84 -16.93
N CYS A 265 -16.43 51.05 -17.30
CA CYS A 265 -17.70 51.61 -16.84
C CYS A 265 -18.87 50.92 -17.54
N ASP A 266 -19.91 50.50 -16.82
CA ASP A 266 -21.08 49.84 -17.42
C ASP A 266 -22.03 50.83 -18.10
N GLU A 267 -21.93 52.13 -17.79
CA GLU A 267 -22.86 53.13 -18.30
C GLU A 267 -22.55 53.54 -19.76
N PRO A 268 -23.54 53.50 -20.67
CA PRO A 268 -23.33 53.81 -22.09
C PRO A 268 -22.87 55.25 -22.32
N GLY A 269 -23.32 56.20 -21.49
CA GLY A 269 -22.92 57.61 -21.58
C GLY A 269 -21.44 57.84 -21.28
N ALA A 270 -20.81 57.02 -20.43
CA ALA A 270 -19.36 57.08 -20.17
C ALA A 270 -18.55 56.47 -21.32
N LYS A 271 -19.03 55.38 -21.92
CA LYS A 271 -18.39 54.75 -23.09
C LYS A 271 -18.43 55.64 -24.32
N GLU A 272 -19.56 56.31 -24.56
CA GLU A 272 -19.73 57.26 -25.66
C GLU A 272 -18.93 58.55 -25.45
N ALA A 273 -18.71 58.96 -24.20
CA ALA A 273 -17.87 60.10 -23.84
C ALA A 273 -16.35 59.79 -23.82
N GLY A 274 -15.95 58.57 -24.24
CA GLY A 274 -14.55 58.21 -24.47
C GLY A 274 -13.78 57.70 -23.25
N GLU A 275 -14.47 57.25 -22.19
CA GLU A 275 -13.80 56.66 -21.02
C GLU A 275 -13.17 55.30 -21.39
N GLN A 276 -11.84 55.22 -21.32
CA GLN A 276 -11.07 54.01 -21.70
C GLN A 276 -10.96 53.01 -20.55
N ALA A 277 -10.97 51.73 -20.92
CA ALA A 277 -10.76 50.63 -19.99
C ALA A 277 -9.40 50.73 -19.30
N THR A 278 -9.36 50.63 -17.97
CA THR A 278 -8.10 50.72 -17.21
C THR A 278 -7.55 49.31 -16.94
N PRO A 279 -6.38 48.93 -17.48
CA PRO A 279 -5.72 47.69 -17.13
C PRO A 279 -5.04 47.80 -15.76
N SER A 280 -5.19 46.79 -14.92
CA SER A 280 -4.47 46.63 -13.66
C SER A 280 -3.91 45.22 -13.55
N SER A 281 -2.85 45.04 -12.76
CA SER A 281 -2.30 43.73 -12.51
C SER A 281 -2.13 43.49 -11.02
N ASP A 282 -2.80 42.44 -10.54
CA ASP A 282 -2.91 42.12 -9.12
C ASP A 282 -2.40 40.70 -8.85
N VAL A 283 -1.82 40.45 -7.68
CA VAL A 283 -1.37 39.11 -7.26
C VAL A 283 -2.46 38.48 -6.39
N PHE A 284 -2.73 37.18 -6.59
CA PHE A 284 -3.68 36.42 -5.79
C PHE A 284 -3.06 35.16 -5.21
N TYR A 285 -3.52 34.74 -4.03
CA TYR A 285 -3.07 33.52 -3.34
C TYR A 285 -4.16 32.44 -3.27
N LYS A 286 -5.40 32.82 -3.59
CA LYS A 286 -6.58 31.97 -3.64
C LYS A 286 -7.54 32.47 -4.71
N LEU A 287 -8.30 31.55 -5.29
CA LEU A 287 -9.43 31.85 -6.17
C LEU A 287 -10.73 31.72 -5.38
N ASP A 288 -11.50 32.80 -5.31
CA ASP A 288 -12.80 32.79 -4.65
C ASP A 288 -13.88 32.27 -5.61
N CYS A 289 -14.57 31.22 -5.18
CA CYS A 289 -15.72 30.64 -5.85
C CYS A 289 -17.00 31.21 -5.22
N HIS A 290 -17.64 32.15 -5.90
CA HIS A 290 -18.90 32.74 -5.44
C HIS A 290 -20.07 31.82 -5.77
N ILE A 291 -20.86 31.47 -4.75
CA ILE A 291 -21.97 30.53 -4.88
C ILE A 291 -23.28 31.31 -4.95
N GLY A 292 -23.77 31.53 -6.17
CA GLY A 292 -25.06 32.14 -6.45
C GLY A 292 -26.20 31.14 -6.58
N LYS A 293 -27.39 31.64 -6.98
CA LYS A 293 -28.56 30.80 -7.29
C LYS A 293 -28.37 29.93 -8.54
N GLU A 294 -27.49 30.34 -9.45
CA GLU A 294 -27.24 29.64 -10.72
C GLU A 294 -26.00 28.75 -10.68
N THR A 295 -25.17 28.85 -9.63
CA THR A 295 -23.93 28.09 -9.50
C THR A 295 -24.21 26.63 -9.12
N ASN A 296 -23.96 25.70 -10.04
CA ASN A 296 -24.05 24.25 -9.81
C ASN A 296 -22.68 23.56 -9.87
N HIS A 297 -21.76 24.13 -10.66
CA HIS A 297 -20.40 23.65 -10.84
C HIS A 297 -19.40 24.68 -10.32
N LEU A 298 -18.24 24.20 -9.88
CA LEU A 298 -17.14 25.04 -9.43
C LEU A 298 -16.72 26.06 -10.50
N HIS A 299 -16.71 25.63 -11.76
CA HIS A 299 -16.34 26.46 -12.90
C HIS A 299 -17.17 27.76 -12.98
N ASP A 300 -18.48 27.67 -12.79
CA ASP A 300 -19.38 28.83 -12.84
C ASP A 300 -19.12 29.78 -11.67
N GLY A 301 -18.80 29.24 -10.50
CA GLY A 301 -18.51 30.03 -9.31
C GLY A 301 -17.18 30.77 -9.37
N ILE A 302 -16.15 30.16 -9.99
CA ILE A 302 -14.87 30.83 -10.27
C ILE A 302 -15.09 31.93 -11.31
N LYS A 303 -15.83 31.64 -12.39
CA LYS A 303 -16.14 32.64 -13.42
C LYS A 303 -16.87 33.86 -12.84
N ALA A 304 -17.82 33.62 -11.93
CA ALA A 304 -18.50 34.70 -11.20
C ALA A 304 -17.54 35.48 -10.28
N GLY A 305 -16.53 34.85 -9.69
CA GLY A 305 -15.52 35.53 -8.88
C GLY A 305 -14.50 36.36 -9.67
N LEU A 306 -14.32 36.07 -10.96
CA LEU A 306 -13.44 36.85 -11.84
C LEU A 306 -14.08 38.17 -12.32
N GLU A 307 -15.40 38.31 -12.16
CA GLU A 307 -16.15 39.51 -12.56
C GLU A 307 -16.69 40.21 -11.31
N GLU A 308 -16.09 41.34 -10.95
CA GLU A 308 -16.47 42.13 -9.79
C GLU A 308 -17.12 43.44 -10.24
N LYS A 309 -18.23 43.81 -9.61
CA LYS A 309 -18.86 45.13 -9.79
C LYS A 309 -18.42 46.07 -8.68
N ILE A 310 -17.83 47.19 -9.06
CA ILE A 310 -17.26 48.17 -8.15
C ILE A 310 -17.94 49.51 -8.40
N GLU A 311 -18.36 50.19 -7.35
CA GLU A 311 -18.83 51.58 -7.43
C GLU A 311 -17.60 52.50 -7.38
N LYS A 312 -17.40 53.29 -8.44
CA LYS A 312 -16.33 54.29 -8.51
C LYS A 312 -16.89 55.61 -9.02
N HIS A 313 -16.29 56.69 -8.56
CA HIS A 313 -16.58 58.02 -9.06
C HIS A 313 -16.06 58.16 -10.50
N SER A 314 -16.97 58.37 -11.46
CA SER A 314 -16.59 58.60 -12.86
C SER A 314 -16.23 60.07 -13.06
N PRO A 315 -15.00 60.38 -13.49
CA PRO A 315 -14.59 61.76 -13.76
C PRO A 315 -15.33 62.36 -14.97
N THR A 316 -15.90 61.52 -15.83
CA THR A 316 -16.60 61.94 -17.06
C THR A 316 -18.08 62.23 -16.79
N LEU A 317 -18.72 61.46 -15.90
CA LEU A 317 -20.12 61.62 -15.52
C LEU A 317 -20.32 62.46 -14.23
N ASP A 318 -19.23 62.79 -13.53
CA ASP A 318 -19.18 63.53 -12.24
C ASP A 318 -20.13 62.94 -11.18
N ARG A 319 -20.24 61.61 -11.16
CA ARG A 319 -21.07 60.84 -10.21
C ARG A 319 -20.50 59.44 -10.02
N ASP A 320 -20.95 58.78 -8.96
CA ASP A 320 -20.62 57.38 -8.73
C ASP A 320 -21.36 56.50 -9.74
N ALA A 321 -20.59 55.76 -10.53
CA ALA A 321 -21.07 54.85 -11.55
C ALA A 321 -20.60 53.42 -11.23
N ILE A 322 -21.30 52.44 -11.80
CA ILE A 322 -20.95 51.03 -11.64
C ILE A 322 -19.91 50.67 -12.70
N TYR A 323 -18.76 50.17 -12.25
CA TYR A 323 -17.69 49.65 -13.09
C TYR A 323 -17.65 48.13 -12.95
N THR A 324 -17.47 47.43 -14.06
CA THR A 324 -17.19 45.99 -14.07
C THR A 324 -15.69 45.77 -14.22
N LYS A 325 -15.06 45.18 -13.20
CA LYS A 325 -13.67 44.69 -13.24
C LYS A 325 -13.68 43.23 -13.69
N ARG A 326 -13.12 42.95 -14.87
CA ARG A 326 -12.95 41.60 -15.40
C ARG A 326 -11.51 41.16 -15.22
N SER A 327 -11.27 40.16 -14.40
CA SER A 327 -9.96 39.59 -14.13
C SER A 327 -9.72 38.34 -14.97
N ARG A 328 -8.51 38.17 -15.49
CA ARG A 328 -8.04 36.97 -16.20
C ARG A 328 -6.68 36.57 -15.64
N ILE A 329 -6.42 35.27 -15.58
CA ILE A 329 -5.18 34.76 -14.99
C ILE A 329 -4.04 34.90 -16.02
N ALA A 330 -3.03 35.70 -15.68
CA ALA A 330 -1.81 35.90 -16.47
C ALA A 330 -0.67 34.95 -16.05
N ARG A 331 -0.63 34.52 -14.78
CA ARG A 331 0.31 33.48 -14.29
C ARG A 331 -0.42 32.51 -13.38
N LEU A 332 -0.26 31.22 -13.68
CA LEU A 332 -0.82 30.12 -12.89
C LEU A 332 0.23 29.58 -11.88
N PRO A 333 -0.12 29.45 -10.58
CA PRO A 333 0.77 28.88 -9.58
C PRO A 333 0.83 27.34 -9.67
N LYS A 334 1.91 26.73 -9.18
CA LYS A 334 1.99 25.26 -9.06
C LYS A 334 0.93 24.70 -8.13
N TYR A 335 0.63 25.39 -7.03
CA TYR A 335 -0.43 25.04 -6.10
C TYR A 335 -1.54 26.09 -6.15
N LEU A 336 -2.73 25.68 -6.55
CA LEU A 336 -3.88 26.55 -6.68
C LEU A 336 -4.87 26.29 -5.54
N THR A 337 -5.04 27.29 -4.69
CA THR A 337 -6.05 27.24 -3.61
C THR A 337 -7.36 27.80 -4.13
N VAL A 338 -8.45 27.07 -4.00
CA VAL A 338 -9.80 27.51 -4.36
C VAL A 338 -10.67 27.53 -3.11
N HIS A 339 -11.24 28.69 -2.82
CA HIS A 339 -12.05 28.93 -1.63
C HIS A 339 -13.53 29.08 -2.02
N PHE A 340 -14.40 28.29 -1.39
CA PHE A 340 -15.84 28.38 -1.56
C PHE A 340 -16.37 29.42 -0.58
N VAL A 341 -16.84 30.56 -1.11
CA VAL A 341 -17.40 31.66 -0.31
C VAL A 341 -18.80 31.28 0.19
N ARG A 342 -18.87 30.32 1.12
CA ARG A 342 -20.12 29.77 1.68
C ARG A 342 -20.65 30.58 2.85
N PHE A 343 -19.77 31.20 3.63
CA PHE A 343 -20.19 31.97 4.80
C PHE A 343 -20.52 33.39 4.39
N PHE A 344 -21.70 33.86 4.80
CA PHE A 344 -22.11 35.24 4.59
C PHE A 344 -22.88 35.76 5.80
N TRP A 345 -22.82 37.07 6.00
CA TRP A 345 -23.58 37.73 7.05
C TRP A 345 -25.04 37.93 6.60
N LYS A 346 -25.99 37.23 7.22
CA LYS A 346 -27.40 37.42 6.93
C LYS A 346 -27.95 38.59 7.75
N ARG A 347 -28.13 39.74 7.08
CA ARG A 347 -28.59 41.00 7.69
C ARG A 347 -29.94 40.88 8.42
N GLU A 348 -30.86 40.07 7.89
CA GLU A 348 -32.18 39.85 8.50
C GLU A 348 -32.10 39.20 9.89
N THR A 349 -31.21 38.22 10.04
CA THR A 349 -31.07 37.44 11.29
C THR A 349 -29.92 37.90 12.16
N GLN A 350 -29.10 38.86 11.68
CA GLN A 350 -27.86 39.33 12.32
C GLN A 350 -26.97 38.16 12.79
N LYS A 351 -26.87 37.15 11.92
CA LYS A 351 -26.11 35.91 12.17
C LYS A 351 -25.33 35.53 10.91
N LYS A 352 -24.14 34.95 11.11
CA LYS A 352 -23.41 34.27 10.04
C LYS A 352 -24.20 33.03 9.61
N ALA A 353 -24.48 32.93 8.32
CA ALA A 353 -25.17 31.79 7.72
C ALA A 353 -24.26 31.14 6.67
N LYS A 354 -24.42 29.82 6.50
CA LYS A 354 -23.71 29.04 5.49
C LYS A 354 -24.60 28.73 4.29
N ILE A 355 -24.07 28.89 3.09
CA ILE A 355 -24.71 28.47 1.84
C ILE A 355 -24.55 26.94 1.70
N MET A 356 -25.65 26.23 1.88
CA MET A 356 -25.71 24.75 1.85
C MET A 356 -25.98 24.18 0.45
N ARG A 357 -25.92 25.02 -0.59
CA ARG A 357 -26.11 24.60 -1.98
C ARG A 357 -25.05 23.58 -2.38
N LYS A 358 -25.47 22.55 -3.12
CA LYS A 358 -24.59 21.58 -3.74
C LYS A 358 -23.83 22.25 -4.87
N VAL A 359 -22.50 22.21 -4.81
CA VAL A 359 -21.61 22.69 -5.87
C VAL A 359 -20.61 21.59 -6.15
N THR A 360 -20.67 21.05 -7.35
CA THR A 360 -19.77 19.97 -7.79
C THR A 360 -18.42 20.55 -8.18
N PHE A 361 -17.34 19.84 -7.84
CA PHE A 361 -15.98 20.21 -8.21
C PHE A 361 -15.31 19.00 -8.86
N PRO A 362 -14.56 19.21 -9.96
CA PRO A 362 -13.91 18.11 -10.66
C PRO A 362 -12.64 17.65 -9.93
N ALA A 363 -12.28 16.37 -10.07
CA ALA A 363 -10.99 15.88 -9.59
C ALA A 363 -9.82 16.48 -10.38
N GLU A 364 -10.04 16.77 -11.66
CA GLU A 364 -9.12 17.48 -12.54
C GLU A 364 -9.72 18.82 -12.96
N LEU A 365 -9.05 19.93 -12.64
CA LEU A 365 -9.49 21.27 -13.00
C LEU A 365 -8.72 21.75 -14.24
N ASP A 366 -9.45 22.11 -15.28
CA ASP A 366 -8.91 22.86 -16.42
C ASP A 366 -9.00 24.36 -16.13
N ALA A 367 -7.84 25.00 -15.93
CA ALA A 367 -7.78 26.43 -15.64
C ALA A 367 -7.60 27.30 -16.89
N VAL A 368 -7.44 26.70 -18.07
CA VAL A 368 -7.14 27.42 -19.32
C VAL A 368 -8.26 28.42 -19.65
N ASP A 369 -9.52 28.08 -19.39
CA ASP A 369 -10.66 28.95 -19.69
C ASP A 369 -10.62 30.30 -18.94
N PHE A 370 -9.99 30.32 -17.77
CA PHE A 370 -9.84 31.51 -16.91
C PHE A 370 -8.60 32.36 -17.25
N CYS A 371 -7.73 31.88 -18.13
CA CYS A 371 -6.46 32.53 -18.47
C CYS A 371 -6.63 33.66 -19.51
N THR A 372 -5.60 34.51 -19.62
CA THR A 372 -5.48 35.51 -20.70
C THR A 372 -5.32 34.81 -22.06
N ASP A 373 -5.67 35.50 -23.15
CA ASP A 373 -5.61 34.92 -24.50
C ASP A 373 -4.18 34.61 -24.95
N GLU A 374 -3.19 35.33 -24.39
CA GLU A 374 -1.77 35.05 -24.59
C GLU A 374 -1.38 33.72 -23.95
N LEU A 375 -1.67 33.56 -22.66
CA LEU A 375 -1.36 32.33 -21.92
C LEU A 375 -2.14 31.13 -22.47
N LYS A 376 -3.39 31.33 -22.94
CA LYS A 376 -4.16 30.27 -23.60
C LYS A 376 -3.46 29.70 -24.82
N LYS A 377 -2.89 30.55 -25.68
CA LYS A 377 -2.18 30.11 -26.90
C LYS A 377 -0.96 29.24 -26.57
N GLU A 378 -0.29 29.54 -25.46
CA GLU A 378 0.86 28.77 -24.97
C GLU A 378 0.44 27.43 -24.31
N LEU A 379 -0.64 27.43 -23.53
CA LEU A 379 -1.06 26.26 -22.74
C LEU A 379 -1.88 25.22 -23.52
N ILE A 380 -2.71 25.63 -24.48
CA ILE A 380 -3.58 24.72 -25.26
C ILE A 380 -2.81 23.55 -25.91
N PRO A 381 -1.70 23.77 -26.67
CA PRO A 381 -0.99 22.66 -27.30
C PRO A 381 -0.39 21.69 -26.28
N ILE A 382 0.12 22.21 -25.16
CA ILE A 382 0.70 21.40 -24.08
C ILE A 382 -0.40 20.58 -23.40
N ARG A 383 -1.53 21.21 -23.07
CA ARG A 383 -2.69 20.58 -22.45
C ARG A 383 -3.21 19.41 -23.28
N ASP A 384 -3.42 19.64 -24.57
CA ASP A 384 -4.02 18.64 -25.46
C ASP A 384 -3.09 17.42 -25.60
N LYS A 385 -1.77 17.66 -25.73
CA LYS A 385 -0.77 16.58 -25.73
C LYS A 385 -0.70 15.82 -24.40
N VAL A 386 -0.83 16.51 -23.26
CA VAL A 386 -0.90 15.86 -21.93
C VAL A 386 -2.13 14.95 -21.83
N ARG A 387 -3.29 15.40 -22.33
CA ARG A 387 -4.52 14.60 -22.35
C ARG A 387 -4.39 13.36 -23.24
N GLU A 388 -3.74 13.49 -24.40
CA GLU A 388 -3.45 12.36 -25.29
C GLU A 388 -2.57 11.31 -24.60
N ILE A 389 -1.45 11.73 -24.00
CA ILE A 389 -0.52 10.83 -23.30
C ILE A 389 -1.24 10.10 -22.16
N ARG A 390 -2.01 10.81 -21.34
CA ARG A 390 -2.76 10.19 -20.22
C ARG A 390 -3.83 9.23 -20.70
N LYS A 391 -4.52 9.55 -21.80
CA LYS A 391 -5.50 8.66 -22.41
C LYS A 391 -4.83 7.37 -22.87
N GLU A 392 -3.67 7.46 -23.53
CA GLU A 392 -2.89 6.29 -23.92
C GLU A 392 -2.42 5.46 -22.72
N GLU A 393 -1.93 6.09 -21.65
CA GLU A 393 -1.54 5.41 -20.40
C GLU A 393 -2.71 4.64 -19.79
N LEU A 394 -3.89 5.26 -19.68
CA LEU A 394 -5.10 4.63 -19.16
C LEU A 394 -5.59 3.48 -20.06
N ASP A 395 -5.51 3.64 -21.38
CA ASP A 395 -5.92 2.59 -22.32
C ASP A 395 -4.98 1.38 -22.25
N VAL A 396 -3.67 1.61 -22.08
CA VAL A 396 -2.68 0.55 -21.80
C VAL A 396 -2.98 -0.14 -20.47
N GLU A 397 -3.28 0.60 -19.41
CA GLU A 397 -3.60 0.02 -18.10
C GLU A 397 -4.89 -0.81 -18.14
N ARG A 398 -5.93 -0.32 -18.84
CA ARG A 398 -7.17 -1.05 -19.07
C ARG A 398 -6.94 -2.32 -19.89
N ALA A 399 -6.10 -2.26 -20.92
CA ALA A 399 -5.71 -3.44 -21.69
C ALA A 399 -5.02 -4.48 -20.79
N ARG A 400 -4.07 -4.04 -19.95
CA ARG A 400 -3.38 -4.89 -18.97
C ARG A 400 -4.33 -5.52 -17.96
N LYS A 401 -5.29 -4.77 -17.42
CA LYS A 401 -6.33 -5.30 -16.50
C LYS A 401 -7.21 -6.33 -17.20
N ARG A 402 -7.63 -6.08 -18.44
CA ARG A 402 -8.41 -7.03 -19.25
C ARG A 402 -7.63 -8.32 -19.54
N GLN A 403 -6.34 -8.23 -19.85
CA GLN A 403 -5.48 -9.40 -20.07
C GLN A 403 -5.32 -10.23 -18.79
N LYS A 404 -5.08 -9.59 -17.64
CA LYS A 404 -5.01 -10.29 -16.34
C LYS A 404 -6.29 -11.03 -15.99
N LEU A 405 -7.45 -10.39 -16.19
CA LEU A 405 -8.76 -11.02 -16.00
C LEU A 405 -9.01 -12.16 -16.99
N GLY A 406 -8.52 -12.03 -18.23
CA GLY A 406 -8.56 -13.10 -19.24
C GLY A 406 -7.77 -14.34 -18.79
N HIS A 407 -6.53 -14.14 -18.36
CA HIS A 407 -5.69 -15.23 -17.85
C HIS A 407 -6.28 -15.92 -16.62
N GLN A 408 -6.81 -15.16 -15.65
CA GLN A 408 -7.48 -15.75 -14.48
C GLN A 408 -8.70 -16.58 -14.88
N ARG A 409 -9.49 -16.13 -15.85
CA ARG A 409 -10.68 -16.84 -16.32
C ARG A 409 -10.33 -18.12 -17.10
N ASP A 410 -9.20 -18.14 -17.79
CA ASP A 410 -8.70 -19.31 -18.49
C ASP A 410 -8.05 -20.32 -17.50
N GLU A 411 -7.39 -19.84 -16.45
CA GLU A 411 -6.92 -20.65 -15.32
C GLU A 411 -8.10 -21.28 -14.56
N ASP A 412 -9.14 -20.51 -14.24
CA ASP A 412 -10.35 -21.01 -13.57
C ASP A 412 -11.06 -22.10 -14.40
N LYS A 413 -11.16 -21.90 -15.71
CA LYS A 413 -11.71 -22.92 -16.64
C LYS A 413 -10.83 -24.18 -16.73
N SER A 414 -9.51 -24.03 -16.69
CA SER A 414 -8.60 -25.18 -16.73
C SER A 414 -8.71 -26.02 -15.44
N THR A 415 -8.98 -25.37 -14.32
CA THR A 415 -9.14 -26.00 -13.00
C THR A 415 -10.49 -26.72 -12.87
N GLU A 416 -11.57 -26.18 -13.46
CA GLU A 416 -12.87 -26.87 -13.50
C GLU A 416 -12.82 -28.18 -14.32
N VAL A 417 -12.05 -28.22 -15.42
CA VAL A 417 -11.94 -29.41 -16.29
C VAL A 417 -11.14 -30.55 -15.66
N GLU A 418 -10.23 -30.28 -14.71
CA GLU A 418 -9.50 -31.32 -13.96
C GLU A 418 -10.33 -31.95 -12.82
N SER A 419 -11.47 -31.36 -12.45
CA SER A 419 -12.29 -31.82 -11.33
C SER A 419 -13.43 -32.79 -11.69
N GLU A 420 -13.75 -32.97 -12.98
CA GLU A 420 -14.70 -34.00 -13.43
C GLU A 420 -13.99 -35.32 -13.79
N SER A 421 -13.90 -36.23 -12.82
CA SER A 421 -13.56 -37.63 -13.05
C SER A 421 -14.64 -38.33 -13.90
N LEU A 422 -14.38 -38.52 -15.19
CA LEU A 422 -15.26 -39.26 -16.11
C LEU A 422 -15.27 -40.78 -15.83
N GLU A 423 -16.47 -41.38 -15.81
CA GLU A 423 -16.68 -42.83 -15.69
C GLU A 423 -16.18 -43.62 -16.91
N PRO A 424 -15.78 -44.91 -16.75
CA PRO A 424 -15.10 -45.71 -17.79
C PRO A 424 -15.95 -46.06 -19.03
N MET A 425 -17.26 -45.83 -18.97
CA MET A 425 -18.20 -46.31 -20.00
C MET A 425 -18.27 -45.41 -21.25
N GLN A 426 -17.83 -44.16 -21.15
CA GLN A 426 -17.90 -43.19 -22.26
C GLN A 426 -16.66 -43.19 -23.18
N LYS A 427 -15.52 -43.75 -22.71
CA LYS A 427 -14.29 -43.91 -23.52
C LYS A 427 -14.43 -44.93 -24.65
N LYS A 428 -15.36 -45.89 -24.56
CA LYS A 428 -15.57 -46.91 -25.60
C LYS A 428 -16.42 -46.42 -26.78
N LYS A 429 -17.48 -45.63 -26.52
CA LYS A 429 -18.32 -45.07 -27.60
C LYS A 429 -17.58 -44.03 -28.45
N ALA A 430 -16.75 -43.20 -27.82
CA ALA A 430 -15.95 -42.19 -28.54
C ALA A 430 -14.81 -42.79 -29.39
N ALA A 431 -14.40 -44.04 -29.11
CA ALA A 431 -13.37 -44.74 -29.88
C ALA A 431 -13.93 -45.45 -31.12
N GLU A 432 -15.21 -45.84 -31.11
CA GLU A 432 -15.89 -46.44 -32.26
C GLU A 432 -16.36 -45.38 -33.27
N GLU A 433 -16.80 -44.20 -32.84
CA GLU A 433 -17.22 -43.11 -33.74
C GLU A 433 -16.05 -42.39 -34.43
N ARG A 434 -14.81 -42.57 -33.97
CA ARG A 434 -13.59 -41.97 -34.57
C ARG A 434 -13.01 -42.77 -35.75
N LYS A 435 -13.56 -43.94 -36.08
CA LYS A 435 -13.06 -44.77 -37.20
C LYS A 435 -13.77 -44.51 -38.54
N ASP A 436 -14.94 -43.88 -38.54
CA ASP A 436 -15.74 -43.69 -39.76
C ASP A 436 -15.58 -42.31 -40.43
N ALA A 437 -14.86 -41.37 -39.81
CA ALA A 437 -14.73 -39.99 -40.33
C ALA A 437 -13.42 -39.68 -41.09
N SER A 438 -12.50 -40.63 -41.29
CA SER A 438 -11.19 -40.39 -41.91
C SER A 438 -11.13 -40.61 -43.43
N LYS A 439 -12.27 -40.54 -44.13
CA LYS A 439 -12.36 -40.86 -45.57
C LYS A 439 -13.12 -39.83 -46.42
N ALA A 440 -12.81 -38.55 -46.28
CA ALA A 440 -13.09 -37.45 -47.22
C ALA A 440 -12.43 -36.20 -46.60
N THR A 441 -11.59 -35.36 -47.21
CA THR A 441 -11.55 -34.81 -48.55
C THR A 441 -10.17 -34.14 -48.71
N ASP A 442 -9.55 -34.34 -49.87
CA ASP A 442 -8.38 -33.63 -50.39
C ASP A 442 -8.88 -32.45 -51.25
N LYS A 443 -8.11 -31.35 -51.34
CA LYS A 443 -8.33 -30.08 -52.09
C LYS A 443 -9.21 -29.03 -51.35
N ASP A 444 -8.90 -27.73 -51.29
CA ASP A 444 -8.26 -26.79 -52.24
C ASP A 444 -7.48 -25.65 -51.52
N ASP A 445 -6.63 -25.01 -52.33
CA ASP A 445 -5.77 -23.84 -52.13
C ASP A 445 -6.58 -22.52 -52.20
N ASP A 446 -6.43 -21.61 -51.23
CA ASP A 446 -6.37 -20.17 -51.53
C ASP A 446 -5.90 -19.28 -50.35
N SER A 447 -5.20 -18.21 -50.72
CA SER A 447 -4.35 -17.34 -49.90
C SER A 447 -5.03 -16.55 -48.76
N ALA A 448 -4.37 -16.46 -47.61
CA ALA A 448 -4.66 -15.46 -46.56
C ALA A 448 -3.36 -14.87 -46.00
N MET A 449 -3.28 -13.54 -46.00
CA MET A 449 -2.19 -12.72 -45.44
C MET A 449 -1.92 -13.09 -43.98
N ALA A 450 -0.68 -13.49 -43.70
CA ALA A 450 -0.23 -13.85 -42.37
C ALA A 450 0.06 -12.59 -41.55
N ASP A 451 -0.90 -12.14 -40.74
CA ASP A 451 -0.62 -11.25 -39.62
C ASP A 451 0.13 -12.04 -38.55
N VAL A 452 1.43 -11.74 -38.41
CA VAL A 452 2.29 -12.26 -37.36
C VAL A 452 1.90 -11.56 -36.06
N PHE A 453 1.18 -12.27 -35.18
CA PHE A 453 0.85 -11.78 -33.85
C PHE A 453 2.11 -11.61 -33.00
N LYS A 454 2.41 -10.37 -32.59
CA LYS A 454 3.50 -10.00 -31.67
C LYS A 454 3.22 -10.56 -30.27
N SER A 455 4.27 -10.90 -29.51
CA SER A 455 4.13 -11.36 -28.12
C SER A 455 3.67 -10.23 -27.18
N ASP A 456 3.02 -10.56 -26.07
CA ASP A 456 2.47 -9.58 -25.12
C ASP A 456 3.54 -8.62 -24.57
N ALA A 457 4.76 -9.13 -24.34
CA ALA A 457 5.88 -8.33 -23.87
C ALA A 457 6.39 -7.33 -24.93
N GLU A 458 6.34 -7.69 -26.22
CA GLU A 458 6.72 -6.79 -27.31
C GLU A 458 5.67 -5.69 -27.52
N TYR A 459 4.39 -6.00 -27.36
CA TYR A 459 3.32 -5.01 -27.42
C TYR A 459 3.40 -4.01 -26.26
N GLU A 460 3.65 -4.48 -25.03
CA GLU A 460 3.85 -3.61 -23.86
C GLU A 460 5.08 -2.71 -24.04
N ALA A 461 6.20 -3.25 -24.56
CA ALA A 461 7.42 -2.49 -24.82
C ALA A 461 7.22 -1.43 -25.92
N GLU A 462 6.53 -1.75 -27.00
CA GLU A 462 6.21 -0.82 -28.09
C GLU A 462 5.32 0.33 -27.61
N LYS A 463 4.30 0.03 -26.81
CA LYS A 463 3.42 1.05 -26.22
C LYS A 463 4.16 1.92 -25.18
N ALA A 464 5.00 1.32 -24.34
CA ALA A 464 5.84 2.08 -23.42
C ALA A 464 6.83 3.00 -24.15
N ALA A 465 7.41 2.56 -25.27
CA ALA A 465 8.27 3.37 -26.11
C ALA A 465 7.52 4.52 -26.79
N SER A 466 6.29 4.28 -27.26
CA SER A 466 5.40 5.32 -27.82
C SER A 466 5.07 6.40 -26.79
N ILE A 467 4.69 5.99 -25.57
CA ILE A 467 4.41 6.92 -24.46
C ILE A 467 5.66 7.74 -24.12
N LEU A 468 6.85 7.12 -24.11
CA LEU A 468 8.10 7.81 -23.84
C LEU A 468 8.45 8.83 -24.94
N ALA A 469 8.25 8.48 -26.21
CA ALA A 469 8.41 9.39 -27.33
C ALA A 469 7.46 10.59 -27.23
N ALA A 470 6.18 10.36 -26.95
CA ALA A 470 5.20 11.41 -26.76
C ALA A 470 5.54 12.33 -25.56
N LYS A 471 6.07 11.76 -24.46
CA LYS A 471 6.57 12.53 -23.31
C LYS A 471 7.79 13.39 -23.66
N LYS A 472 8.64 12.94 -24.57
CA LYS A 472 9.79 13.72 -25.07
C LYS A 472 9.33 14.89 -25.93
N GLU A 473 8.42 14.65 -26.87
CA GLU A 473 7.79 15.71 -27.68
C GLU A 473 7.11 16.76 -26.79
N LEU A 474 6.38 16.32 -25.76
CA LEU A 474 5.77 17.22 -24.78
C LEU A 474 6.81 18.10 -24.10
N ALA A 475 7.95 17.55 -23.70
CA ALA A 475 9.02 18.32 -23.08
C ALA A 475 9.62 19.36 -24.05
N GLU A 476 9.67 19.09 -25.35
CA GLU A 476 10.17 20.03 -26.36
C GLU A 476 9.19 21.18 -26.62
N LEU A 477 7.88 20.96 -26.46
CA LEU A 477 6.83 21.97 -26.63
C LEU A 477 6.76 23.02 -25.50
N ILE A 478 7.38 22.76 -24.34
CA ILE A 478 7.35 23.70 -23.20
C ILE A 478 8.26 24.90 -23.47
N ASP A 479 7.69 26.10 -23.47
CA ASP A 479 8.43 27.36 -23.65
C ASP A 479 9.60 27.47 -22.64
N PRO A 480 10.81 27.87 -23.08
CA PRO A 480 11.96 28.08 -22.21
C PRO A 480 11.70 28.96 -20.98
N LYS A 481 10.84 29.99 -21.08
CA LYS A 481 10.48 30.88 -19.95
C LYS A 481 9.66 30.15 -18.90
N LEU A 482 8.63 29.41 -19.33
CA LEU A 482 7.81 28.56 -18.44
C LEU A 482 8.62 27.38 -17.89
N ARG A 483 9.63 26.92 -18.62
CA ARG A 483 10.54 25.86 -18.18
C ARG A 483 11.42 26.31 -17.01
N SER A 484 11.91 27.55 -17.06
CA SER A 484 12.78 28.12 -16.03
C SER A 484 12.07 28.45 -14.72
N ASP A 485 10.78 28.74 -14.75
CA ASP A 485 9.99 28.99 -13.54
C ASP A 485 9.46 27.67 -12.97
N GLU A 486 10.13 27.12 -11.95
CA GLU A 486 9.68 25.89 -11.27
C GLU A 486 8.35 26.06 -10.53
N GLY A 487 7.97 27.29 -10.20
CA GLY A 487 6.78 27.62 -9.43
C GLY A 487 5.51 27.79 -10.25
N THR A 488 5.61 27.78 -11.59
CA THR A 488 4.46 27.97 -12.49
C THR A 488 3.88 26.67 -13.02
N ASN A 489 2.57 26.67 -13.31
CA ASN A 489 1.93 25.58 -14.01
C ASN A 489 2.25 25.65 -15.52
N LYS A 490 2.75 24.53 -16.07
CA LYS A 490 3.18 24.40 -17.46
C LYS A 490 2.10 23.87 -18.41
N SER A 491 1.05 23.23 -17.89
CA SER A 491 0.01 22.56 -18.71
C SER A 491 -1.38 23.20 -18.61
N GLY A 492 -1.61 24.04 -17.60
CA GLY A 492 -2.94 24.60 -17.30
C GLY A 492 -3.91 23.61 -16.65
N LEU A 493 -3.51 22.34 -16.50
CA LEU A 493 -4.28 21.30 -15.82
C LEU A 493 -3.83 21.15 -14.37
N TYR A 494 -4.81 20.89 -13.53
CA TYR A 494 -4.62 20.72 -12.10
C TYR A 494 -5.30 19.45 -11.61
N GLU A 495 -4.71 18.85 -10.60
CA GLU A 495 -5.22 17.67 -9.92
C GLU A 495 -5.53 17.99 -8.45
N LEU A 496 -6.70 17.55 -8.00
CA LEU A 496 -7.13 17.76 -6.62
C LEU A 496 -6.26 16.96 -5.65
N ARG A 497 -5.64 17.64 -4.69
CA ARG A 497 -4.76 17.03 -3.68
C ARG A 497 -5.32 17.10 -2.26
N GLY A 498 -6.04 18.16 -1.93
CA GLY A 498 -6.57 18.38 -0.59
C GLY A 498 -7.95 19.02 -0.60
N VAL A 499 -8.81 18.61 0.34
CA VAL A 499 -10.16 19.16 0.53
C VAL A 499 -10.38 19.41 2.01
N ILE A 500 -10.60 20.66 2.39
CA ILE A 500 -11.07 21.03 3.72
C ILE A 500 -12.60 21.09 3.65
N THR A 501 -13.24 20.35 4.54
CA THR A 501 -14.71 20.29 4.63
C THR A 501 -15.18 20.87 5.94
N HIS A 502 -16.38 21.42 5.93
CA HIS A 502 -17.07 21.88 7.12
C HIS A 502 -18.45 21.22 7.20
N GLN A 503 -18.80 20.67 8.36
CA GLN A 503 -20.13 20.19 8.70
C GLN A 503 -20.76 21.12 9.73
N GLY A 504 -21.97 21.62 9.48
CA GLY A 504 -22.65 22.57 10.37
C GLY A 504 -23.22 23.77 9.64
N ALA A 505 -24.11 24.50 10.32
CA ALA A 505 -24.93 25.57 9.74
C ALA A 505 -24.29 26.98 9.82
N SER A 506 -23.29 27.19 10.70
CA SER A 506 -22.60 28.48 10.88
C SER A 506 -21.08 28.28 10.91
N ALA A 507 -20.29 29.35 10.82
CA ALA A 507 -18.83 29.25 10.94
C ALA A 507 -18.39 29.05 12.41
N ASP A 508 -19.17 29.59 13.34
CA ASP A 508 -18.85 29.59 14.77
C ASP A 508 -19.28 28.27 15.48
N SER A 509 -19.91 27.35 14.74
CA SER A 509 -20.27 26.02 15.24
C SER A 509 -20.26 24.98 14.13
N GLY A 510 -19.65 23.84 14.39
CA GLY A 510 -19.61 22.73 13.44
C GLY A 510 -18.34 21.91 13.60
N HIS A 511 -18.00 21.15 12.57
CA HIS A 511 -16.81 20.31 12.58
C HIS A 511 -16.07 20.38 11.26
N TYR A 512 -14.76 20.66 11.32
CA TYR A 512 -13.89 20.71 10.16
C TYR A 512 -13.11 19.39 10.04
N THR A 513 -13.03 18.85 8.83
CA THR A 513 -12.19 17.66 8.54
C THR A 513 -11.45 17.86 7.23
N ALA A 514 -10.28 17.25 7.09
CA ALA A 514 -9.48 17.33 5.88
C ALA A 514 -9.44 15.97 5.15
N TYR A 515 -9.48 16.02 3.82
CA TYR A 515 -9.26 14.87 2.95
C TYR A 515 -8.02 15.17 2.11
N VAL A 516 -7.03 14.27 2.09
CA VAL A 516 -5.79 14.46 1.34
C VAL A 516 -5.52 13.22 0.50
N LYS A 517 -5.18 13.41 -0.78
CA LYS A 517 -4.87 12.31 -1.69
C LYS A 517 -3.56 11.62 -1.26
N LYS A 518 -3.56 10.28 -1.22
CA LYS A 518 -2.38 9.48 -0.85
C LYS A 518 -1.29 9.65 -1.91
N GLN A 519 -0.10 10.06 -1.47
CA GLN A 519 1.07 10.20 -2.34
C GLN A 519 1.88 8.91 -2.32
N ALA A 520 2.21 8.37 -3.50
CA ALA A 520 3.13 7.25 -3.61
C ALA A 520 4.56 7.71 -3.26
N HIS A 521 5.26 6.93 -2.41
CA HIS A 521 6.67 7.16 -2.12
C HIS A 521 7.53 6.42 -3.16
N GLY A 522 8.36 7.14 -3.91
CA GLY A 522 9.26 6.57 -4.92
C GLY A 522 8.67 6.51 -6.35
N ASN A 523 9.21 5.64 -7.20
CA ASN A 523 8.89 5.54 -8.64
C ASN A 523 7.61 4.71 -8.95
N LYS A 524 6.74 4.46 -7.95
CA LYS A 524 5.50 3.66 -8.10
C LYS A 524 4.28 4.55 -8.39
N GLU A 525 3.29 4.00 -9.08
CA GLU A 525 2.03 4.68 -9.44
C GLU A 525 1.16 4.95 -8.20
N GLU A 526 0.36 6.02 -8.23
CA GLU A 526 -0.54 6.39 -7.12
C GLU A 526 -1.80 5.51 -7.12
N ASP A 527 -2.13 4.89 -5.98
CA ASP A 527 -3.30 4.01 -5.80
C ASP A 527 -4.67 4.73 -5.93
N GLY A 528 -4.68 6.05 -6.11
CA GLY A 528 -5.92 6.86 -6.24
C GLY A 528 -6.71 7.07 -4.94
N LYS A 529 -6.27 6.50 -3.82
CA LYS A 529 -6.94 6.57 -2.51
C LYS A 529 -6.69 7.87 -1.75
N TRP A 530 -7.54 8.14 -0.76
CA TRP A 530 -7.53 9.36 0.05
C TRP A 530 -7.44 9.06 1.54
N TRP A 531 -6.75 9.93 2.28
CA TRP A 531 -6.74 9.95 3.73
C TRP A 531 -7.78 10.95 4.23
N TRP A 532 -8.69 10.49 5.08
CA TRP A 532 -9.61 11.33 5.82
C TRP A 532 -9.08 11.59 7.23
N PHE A 533 -8.69 12.83 7.47
CA PHE A 533 -8.21 13.35 8.75
C PHE A 533 -9.38 13.96 9.53
N ASN A 534 -9.86 13.21 10.52
CA ASN A 534 -10.84 13.65 11.49
C ASN A 534 -10.16 13.84 12.85
N ASP A 535 -9.50 14.99 13.02
CA ASP A 535 -8.62 15.28 14.15
C ASP A 535 -7.55 14.18 14.35
N GLU A 536 -7.60 13.45 15.46
CA GLU A 536 -6.66 12.38 15.81
C GLU A 536 -6.92 11.10 14.99
N LYS A 537 -8.15 10.92 14.47
CA LYS A 537 -8.57 9.71 13.78
C LYS A 537 -8.32 9.87 12.28
N VAL A 538 -7.43 9.03 11.76
CA VAL A 538 -7.10 8.99 10.33
C VAL A 538 -7.63 7.69 9.73
N THR A 539 -8.36 7.80 8.63
CA THR A 539 -8.96 6.64 7.93
C THR A 539 -8.72 6.73 6.44
N GLU A 540 -8.61 5.58 5.77
CA GLU A 540 -8.49 5.51 4.31
C GLU A 540 -9.89 5.52 3.68
N VAL A 541 -10.09 6.32 2.63
CA VAL A 541 -11.35 6.43 1.88
C VAL A 541 -11.10 6.43 0.37
N GLU A 542 -12.10 5.95 -0.37
CA GLU A 542 -12.06 5.90 -1.84
C GLU A 542 -12.42 7.26 -2.47
N ALA A 543 -12.02 7.45 -3.73
CA ALA A 543 -12.27 8.71 -4.47
C ALA A 543 -13.77 9.05 -4.60
N GLU A 544 -14.65 8.05 -4.67
CA GLU A 544 -16.11 8.24 -4.71
C GLU A 544 -16.64 9.02 -3.50
N LYS A 545 -16.00 8.86 -2.33
CA LYS A 545 -16.37 9.60 -1.12
C LYS A 545 -16.16 11.10 -1.29
N ILE A 546 -15.15 11.51 -2.06
CA ILE A 546 -14.82 12.92 -2.30
C ILE A 546 -15.91 13.62 -3.12
N GLU A 547 -16.53 12.93 -4.08
CA GLU A 547 -17.63 13.48 -4.88
C GLU A 547 -18.87 13.82 -4.03
N THR A 548 -19.08 13.07 -2.94
CA THR A 548 -20.17 13.34 -1.97
C THR A 548 -19.96 14.64 -1.19
N LEU A 549 -18.74 15.19 -1.16
CA LEU A 549 -18.39 16.43 -0.45
C LEU A 549 -18.83 17.70 -1.20
N SER A 550 -19.45 17.56 -2.38
CA SER A 550 -20.08 18.66 -3.13
C SER A 550 -21.19 19.37 -2.33
N GLY A 551 -21.67 18.75 -1.26
CA GLY A 551 -22.65 19.32 -0.32
C GLY A 551 -24.09 19.00 -0.71
N GLY A 552 -25.03 19.80 -0.19
CA GLY A 552 -26.47 19.60 -0.36
C GLY A 552 -27.15 19.08 0.91
N GLY A 553 -27.24 19.94 1.92
CA GLY A 553 -27.78 19.62 3.25
C GLY A 553 -26.74 19.82 4.35
N GLU A 554 -26.99 19.28 5.55
CA GLU A 554 -26.14 19.43 6.75
C GLU A 554 -24.91 18.51 6.79
N SER A 555 -24.62 17.79 5.70
CA SER A 555 -23.44 16.93 5.57
C SER A 555 -22.14 17.73 5.39
N HIS A 556 -21.00 17.02 5.46
CA HIS A 556 -19.70 17.60 5.12
C HIS A 556 -19.72 18.22 3.72
N SER A 557 -19.43 19.51 3.65
CA SER A 557 -19.35 20.25 2.39
C SER A 557 -17.97 20.88 2.23
N ALA A 558 -17.43 20.80 1.02
CA ALA A 558 -16.14 21.39 0.67
C ALA A 558 -16.16 22.92 0.89
N LEU A 559 -15.13 23.41 1.57
CA LEU A 559 -14.90 24.82 1.85
C LEU A 559 -13.64 25.32 1.15
N ILE A 560 -12.53 24.57 1.23
CA ILE A 560 -11.27 24.91 0.56
C ILE A 560 -10.79 23.69 -0.21
N LEU A 561 -10.41 23.90 -1.46
CA LEU A 561 -9.78 22.89 -2.31
C LEU A 561 -8.34 23.31 -2.58
N LEU A 562 -7.41 22.35 -2.45
CA LEU A 562 -6.03 22.50 -2.84
C LEU A 562 -5.78 21.65 -4.09
N TYR A 563 -5.48 22.34 -5.18
CA TYR A 563 -5.11 21.74 -6.45
C TYR A 563 -3.61 21.84 -6.67
N ARG A 564 -3.00 20.82 -7.28
CA ARG A 564 -1.59 20.78 -7.68
C ARG A 564 -1.50 20.67 -9.20
N ALA A 565 -0.60 21.44 -9.80
CA ALA A 565 -0.31 21.32 -11.23
C ALA A 565 0.17 19.89 -11.55
N ILE A 566 -0.30 19.33 -12.65
CA ILE A 566 0.13 17.98 -13.07
C ILE A 566 1.61 18.02 -13.43
N ASP A 567 2.39 17.14 -12.80
CA ASP A 567 3.82 17.05 -13.05
C ASP A 567 4.09 16.53 -14.46
N LEU A 568 4.86 17.30 -15.23
CA LEU A 568 5.29 16.92 -16.57
C LEU A 568 6.65 16.21 -16.49
N PRO A 569 6.89 15.16 -17.28
CA PRO A 569 8.17 14.47 -17.31
C PRO A 569 9.26 15.41 -17.83
N THR A 570 10.32 15.60 -17.04
CA THR A 570 11.50 16.37 -17.45
C THR A 570 12.43 15.54 -18.34
N ALA A 571 13.12 16.21 -19.27
CA ALA A 571 14.03 15.57 -20.23
C ALA A 571 15.13 14.72 -19.55
N GLU A 572 15.64 15.15 -18.40
CA GLU A 572 16.65 14.43 -17.61
C GLU A 572 16.09 13.14 -16.97
N ALA A 573 14.86 13.19 -16.46
CA ALA A 573 14.17 12.02 -15.89
C ALA A 573 13.84 10.97 -16.98
N LEU A 574 13.59 11.42 -18.21
CA LEU A 574 13.42 10.52 -19.36
C LEU A 574 14.75 9.88 -19.80
N GLN A 575 15.86 10.64 -19.79
CA GLN A 575 17.19 10.11 -20.11
C GLN A 575 17.68 9.07 -19.11
N SER A 576 17.41 9.23 -17.81
CA SER A 576 17.77 8.23 -16.80
C SER A 576 16.97 6.94 -16.94
N ARG A 577 15.66 7.04 -17.25
CA ARG A 577 14.81 5.87 -17.54
C ARG A 577 15.23 5.12 -18.81
N LEU A 578 15.64 5.83 -19.86
CA LEU A 578 16.17 5.21 -21.09
C LEU A 578 17.45 4.40 -20.81
N ARG A 579 18.34 4.89 -19.95
CA ARG A 579 19.55 4.12 -19.55
C ARG A 579 19.20 2.85 -18.78
N SER A 580 18.12 2.85 -17.98
CA SER A 580 17.67 1.66 -17.25
C SER A 580 16.93 0.63 -18.11
N LEU A 581 16.29 1.06 -19.20
CA LEU A 581 15.54 0.17 -20.10
C LEU A 581 16.46 -0.50 -21.14
N GLY A 582 17.55 0.17 -21.54
CA GLY A 582 18.52 -0.37 -22.51
C GLY A 582 19.26 -1.63 -22.06
N THR A 583 19.33 -1.91 -20.76
CA THR A 583 20.00 -3.09 -20.19
C THR A 583 19.12 -4.34 -20.10
N GLN A 584 17.80 -4.24 -20.36
CA GLN A 584 16.87 -5.38 -20.22
C GLN A 584 16.56 -6.14 -21.53
N SER A 585 16.99 -5.68 -22.71
CA SER A 585 16.50 -6.22 -24.00
C SER A 585 17.28 -7.38 -24.63
N GLN A 586 18.24 -8.03 -23.94
CA GLN A 586 19.07 -9.10 -24.56
C GLN A 586 18.83 -10.54 -24.10
N LEU A 587 17.81 -10.85 -23.29
CA LEU A 587 17.58 -12.23 -22.83
C LEU A 587 16.11 -12.65 -22.92
N SER A 588 15.68 -13.09 -24.10
CA SER A 588 14.87 -14.33 -24.23
C SER A 588 14.63 -14.67 -25.71
N LEU A 589 15.06 -15.85 -26.13
CA LEU A 589 14.60 -16.49 -27.37
C LEU A 589 14.58 -18.01 -27.19
N ARG A 590 13.44 -18.58 -27.59
CA ARG A 590 13.10 -19.99 -27.94
C ARG A 590 12.66 -20.93 -26.80
N PHE A 591 11.38 -21.31 -26.85
CA PHE A 591 10.95 -22.66 -27.28
C PHE A 591 9.44 -22.66 -27.62
N ASP A 592 9.08 -23.21 -28.79
CA ASP A 592 7.72 -23.33 -29.34
C ASP A 592 7.03 -24.66 -28.96
N HIS A 593 5.72 -24.61 -28.70
CA HIS A 593 4.82 -25.71 -29.06
C HIS A 593 3.38 -25.22 -29.34
N GLN A 594 2.88 -25.52 -30.54
CA GLN A 594 1.57 -25.14 -31.08
C GLN A 594 0.46 -26.12 -30.65
N ILE A 595 -0.70 -25.60 -30.23
CA ILE A 595 -1.98 -26.32 -30.30
C ILE A 595 -3.07 -25.37 -30.82
N SER A 596 -3.58 -25.68 -32.02
CA SER A 596 -4.71 -25.05 -32.67
C SER A 596 -6.05 -25.58 -32.12
N ARG A 597 -7.02 -24.70 -31.88
CA ARG A 597 -8.44 -25.07 -31.76
C ARG A 597 -9.34 -24.06 -32.49
N SER A 598 -10.10 -24.61 -33.43
CA SER A 598 -11.16 -23.98 -34.23
C SER A 598 -12.46 -23.84 -33.44
N ASN A 599 -13.13 -22.70 -33.59
CA ASN A 599 -14.52 -22.49 -33.23
C ASN A 599 -15.44 -22.89 -34.40
N SER A 600 -16.58 -23.53 -34.10
CA SER A 600 -17.73 -23.53 -35.01
C SER A 600 -19.05 -23.58 -34.25
N THR A 601 -19.87 -22.57 -34.56
CA THR A 601 -21.25 -22.30 -34.17
C THR A 601 -22.22 -23.29 -34.83
N ILE A 602 -23.26 -23.74 -34.12
CA ILE A 602 -24.39 -24.47 -34.72
C ILE A 602 -25.72 -23.80 -34.35
N THR A 603 -26.53 -23.63 -35.38
CA THR A 603 -27.85 -23.00 -35.47
C THR A 603 -28.98 -23.83 -34.84
N HIS A 604 -29.91 -23.12 -34.19
CA HIS A 604 -31.16 -23.65 -33.65
C HIS A 604 -32.24 -23.90 -34.72
N GLN A 605 -33.01 -24.98 -34.56
CA GLN A 605 -34.40 -25.06 -34.99
C GLN A 605 -35.31 -25.58 -33.86
N PRO A 606 -36.59 -25.17 -33.80
CA PRO A 606 -37.41 -25.25 -32.58
C PRO A 606 -38.37 -26.45 -32.57
N ALA A 607 -38.64 -26.98 -31.36
CA ALA A 607 -39.66 -28.00 -31.10
C ALA A 607 -40.40 -27.69 -29.78
N PRO A 608 -41.64 -28.19 -29.58
CA PRO A 608 -42.75 -27.41 -29.04
C PRO A 608 -42.82 -27.35 -27.50
N GLU A 609 -43.43 -26.28 -26.99
CA GLU A 609 -43.59 -26.00 -25.56
C GLU A 609 -44.41 -27.08 -24.83
N ARG A 610 -43.80 -27.66 -23.79
CA ARG A 610 -44.50 -28.43 -22.75
C ARG A 610 -44.54 -27.64 -21.44
N SER A 611 -45.69 -27.77 -20.75
CA SER A 611 -46.07 -27.04 -19.53
C SER A 611 -44.97 -26.95 -18.46
N LYS A 612 -44.71 -25.73 -17.99
CA LYS A 612 -43.60 -25.35 -17.08
C LYS A 612 -43.93 -25.50 -15.58
N TRP A 613 -45.13 -25.95 -15.22
CA TRP A 613 -45.60 -26.00 -13.83
C TRP A 613 -44.88 -27.03 -12.92
N PRO A 614 -44.67 -28.30 -13.32
CA PRO A 614 -44.02 -29.27 -12.44
C PRO A 614 -42.53 -28.95 -12.20
N ARG A 615 -41.85 -28.36 -13.19
CA ARG A 615 -40.46 -27.89 -13.04
C ARG A 615 -40.35 -26.74 -12.05
N ARG A 616 -41.32 -25.81 -12.04
CA ARG A 616 -41.34 -24.69 -11.10
C ARG A 616 -41.51 -25.13 -9.64
N LEU A 617 -42.28 -26.20 -9.37
CA LEU A 617 -42.41 -26.76 -8.03
C LEU A 617 -41.14 -27.48 -7.57
N ILE A 618 -40.48 -28.21 -8.47
CA ILE A 618 -39.18 -28.83 -8.18
C ILE A 618 -38.12 -27.75 -7.90
N TYR A 619 -38.06 -26.69 -8.72
CA TYR A 619 -37.18 -25.56 -8.47
C TYR A 619 -37.54 -24.82 -7.17
N ALA A 620 -38.81 -24.63 -6.84
CA ALA A 620 -39.21 -24.03 -5.57
C ALA A 620 -38.78 -24.88 -4.36
N GLY A 621 -38.83 -26.20 -4.47
CA GLY A 621 -38.31 -27.10 -3.44
C GLY A 621 -36.78 -27.06 -3.32
N ILE A 622 -36.06 -27.08 -4.44
CA ILE A 622 -34.59 -27.03 -4.47
C ILE A 622 -34.08 -25.67 -3.98
N PHE A 623 -34.59 -24.56 -4.54
CA PHE A 623 -34.20 -23.21 -4.15
C PHE A 623 -34.73 -22.82 -2.77
N GLY A 624 -35.89 -23.34 -2.35
CA GLY A 624 -36.40 -23.17 -0.99
C GLY A 624 -35.55 -23.92 0.04
N GLY A 625 -35.16 -25.16 -0.25
CA GLY A 625 -34.26 -25.96 0.59
C GLY A 625 -32.86 -25.35 0.67
N LEU A 626 -32.29 -24.94 -0.48
CA LEU A 626 -31.03 -24.19 -0.53
C LEU A 626 -31.14 -22.85 0.20
N GLY A 627 -32.26 -22.15 0.08
CA GLY A 627 -32.51 -20.88 0.76
C GLY A 627 -32.60 -21.03 2.28
N VAL A 628 -33.24 -22.08 2.78
CA VAL A 628 -33.29 -22.39 4.22
C VAL A 628 -31.92 -22.86 4.73
N ALA A 629 -31.20 -23.68 3.97
CA ALA A 629 -29.85 -24.12 4.31
C ALA A 629 -28.87 -22.94 4.33
N ALA A 630 -28.90 -22.09 3.30
CA ALA A 630 -28.11 -20.86 3.23
C ALA A 630 -28.52 -19.86 4.32
N GLY A 631 -29.82 -19.74 4.61
CA GLY A 631 -30.35 -18.91 5.70
C GLY A 631 -29.86 -19.36 7.07
N LYS A 632 -29.93 -20.66 7.39
CA LYS A 632 -29.38 -21.22 8.65
C LYS A 632 -27.85 -21.13 8.71
N TRP A 633 -27.17 -21.30 7.59
CA TRP A 633 -25.72 -21.14 7.51
C TRP A 633 -25.31 -19.68 7.76
N MET A 634 -26.06 -18.72 7.19
CA MET A 634 -25.85 -17.29 7.39
C MET A 634 -26.21 -16.87 8.81
N ASP A 635 -27.30 -17.38 9.37
CA ASP A 635 -27.73 -17.12 10.75
C ASP A 635 -26.65 -17.59 11.74
N ASN A 636 -26.15 -18.83 11.62
CA ASN A 636 -25.03 -19.33 12.42
C ASN A 636 -23.72 -18.53 12.26
N LYS A 637 -23.55 -17.81 11.15
CA LYS A 637 -22.35 -17.01 10.83
C LYS A 637 -22.47 -15.55 11.30
N VAL A 638 -23.69 -15.02 11.39
CA VAL A 638 -23.99 -13.62 11.74
C VAL A 638 -24.47 -13.50 13.19
N SER A 639 -25.05 -14.56 13.76
CA SER A 639 -25.48 -14.61 15.15
C SER A 639 -24.30 -14.43 16.11
N ALA A 640 -24.52 -13.68 17.19
CA ALA A 640 -23.50 -13.45 18.20
C ALA A 640 -22.99 -14.79 18.78
N PRO A 641 -21.68 -14.93 19.03
CA PRO A 641 -21.12 -16.16 19.62
C PRO A 641 -21.75 -16.44 20.99
N VAL A 642 -22.09 -17.71 21.24
CA VAL A 642 -22.76 -18.15 22.48
C VAL A 642 -21.93 -17.78 23.71
N GLU A 643 -22.57 -17.20 24.72
CA GLU A 643 -21.89 -16.82 25.95
C GLU A 643 -21.45 -18.06 26.76
N PRO A 644 -20.24 -18.05 27.35
CA PRO A 644 -19.73 -19.20 28.08
C PRO A 644 -20.60 -19.54 29.29
N ALA A 645 -20.72 -20.84 29.60
CA ALA A 645 -21.50 -21.36 30.73
C ALA A 645 -23.02 -21.20 30.64
N THR A 646 -23.55 -20.80 29.47
CA THR A 646 -24.99 -20.92 29.18
C THR A 646 -25.36 -22.38 28.87
N PRO A 647 -26.63 -22.79 29.03
CA PRO A 647 -27.07 -24.15 28.67
C PRO A 647 -26.76 -24.52 27.21
N GLU A 648 -26.85 -23.54 26.31
CA GLU A 648 -26.51 -23.70 24.89
C GLU A 648 -25.00 -23.94 24.67
N ASP A 649 -24.14 -23.27 25.46
CA ASP A 649 -22.69 -23.49 25.45
C ASP A 649 -22.34 -24.91 25.91
N VAL A 650 -23.01 -25.41 26.95
CA VAL A 650 -22.79 -26.78 27.46
C VAL A 650 -23.14 -27.82 26.39
N LEU A 651 -24.27 -27.66 25.70
CA LEU A 651 -24.68 -28.57 24.62
C LEU A 651 -23.69 -28.53 23.45
N LYS A 652 -23.22 -27.35 23.05
CA LYS A 652 -22.19 -27.21 22.01
C LYS A 652 -20.87 -27.84 22.43
N LEU A 653 -20.46 -27.70 23.69
CA LEU A 653 -19.25 -28.34 24.22
C LEU A 653 -19.35 -29.87 24.23
N GLU A 654 -20.53 -30.43 24.54
CA GLU A 654 -20.78 -31.87 24.46
C GLU A 654 -20.71 -32.40 23.01
N GLU A 655 -21.27 -31.64 22.06
CA GLU A 655 -21.18 -31.97 20.63
C GLU A 655 -19.72 -31.94 20.13
N ILE A 656 -18.97 -30.88 20.47
CA ILE A 656 -17.55 -30.74 20.13
C ILE A 656 -16.75 -31.90 20.71
N ARG A 657 -16.99 -32.27 21.98
CA ARG A 657 -16.36 -33.45 22.60
C ARG A 657 -16.70 -34.75 21.87
N ARG A 658 -17.96 -34.93 21.46
CA ARG A 658 -18.37 -36.13 20.70
C ARG A 658 -17.65 -36.23 19.36
N VAL A 659 -17.47 -35.11 18.65
CA VAL A 659 -16.71 -35.04 17.40
C VAL A 659 -15.23 -35.32 17.64
N TYR A 660 -14.64 -34.80 18.72
CA TYR A 660 -13.26 -35.12 19.09
C TYR A 660 -13.07 -36.63 19.35
N GLU A 661 -13.94 -37.24 20.15
CA GLU A 661 -13.82 -38.64 20.55
C GLU A 661 -14.04 -39.63 19.39
N ASN A 662 -14.99 -39.35 18.49
CA ASN A 662 -15.44 -40.32 17.49
C ASN A 662 -15.25 -39.88 16.03
N GLY A 663 -15.09 -38.58 15.78
CA GLY A 663 -15.17 -37.98 14.44
C GLY A 663 -13.83 -37.62 13.81
N LEU A 664 -12.72 -37.60 14.57
CA LEU A 664 -11.40 -37.22 14.07
C LEU A 664 -10.50 -38.45 13.85
N PRO A 665 -10.16 -38.80 12.60
CA PRO A 665 -9.28 -39.95 12.30
C PRO A 665 -7.91 -39.86 12.97
N ILE A 666 -7.33 -38.65 13.03
CA ILE A 666 -6.00 -38.44 13.63
C ILE A 666 -5.99 -38.76 15.14
N VAL A 667 -7.09 -38.51 15.86
CA VAL A 667 -7.19 -38.82 17.29
C VAL A 667 -7.15 -40.33 17.50
N GLN A 668 -7.85 -41.08 16.64
CA GLN A 668 -7.85 -42.54 16.67
C GLN A 668 -6.47 -43.10 16.30
N GLU A 669 -5.81 -42.54 15.30
CA GLU A 669 -4.45 -42.92 14.90
C GLU A 669 -3.44 -42.71 16.04
N LEU A 670 -3.49 -41.55 16.71
CA LEU A 670 -2.60 -41.24 17.83
C LEU A 670 -2.86 -42.13 19.06
N ARG A 671 -4.13 -42.44 19.37
CA ARG A 671 -4.48 -43.37 20.46
C ARG A 671 -4.08 -44.82 20.18
N ASN A 672 -4.06 -45.23 18.91
CA ASN A 672 -3.62 -46.57 18.51
C ASN A 672 -2.09 -46.71 18.50
N ASN A 673 -1.34 -45.61 18.57
CA ASN A 673 0.12 -45.63 18.61
C ASN A 673 0.63 -45.67 20.06
N PRO A 674 1.36 -46.72 20.48
CA PRO A 674 1.81 -46.87 21.86
C PRO A 674 2.86 -45.83 22.30
N ASP A 675 3.46 -45.10 21.35
CA ASP A 675 4.48 -44.09 21.64
C ASP A 675 3.88 -42.73 22.01
N TYR A 676 2.57 -42.53 21.85
CA TYR A 676 1.87 -41.31 22.22
C TYR A 676 1.04 -41.48 23.49
N VAL A 677 1.19 -40.53 24.42
CA VAL A 677 0.39 -40.46 25.65
C VAL A 677 -0.52 -39.24 25.57
N GLU A 678 -1.83 -39.46 25.66
CA GLU A 678 -2.84 -38.40 25.71
C GLU A 678 -2.89 -37.76 27.11
N ALA A 679 -2.89 -36.42 27.15
CA ALA A 679 -3.01 -35.64 28.37
C ALA A 679 -3.87 -34.39 28.14
N ASP A 680 -4.48 -33.91 29.23
CA ASP A 680 -5.16 -32.62 29.27
C ASP A 680 -4.15 -31.47 29.42
N VAL A 681 -4.38 -30.38 28.69
CA VAL A 681 -3.50 -29.19 28.60
C VAL A 681 -3.33 -28.48 29.96
N TYR A 682 -4.29 -28.62 30.86
CA TYR A 682 -4.31 -28.04 32.20
C TYR A 682 -4.85 -29.03 33.25
N GLY A 683 -4.56 -30.32 33.10
CA GLY A 683 -5.09 -31.37 33.97
C GLY A 683 -4.73 -31.16 35.45
N ASN A 684 -3.58 -30.55 35.70
CA ASN A 684 -3.01 -30.39 37.03
C ASN A 684 -3.35 -29.09 37.76
N TYR A 685 -4.01 -28.14 37.08
CA TYR A 685 -4.34 -26.85 37.65
C TYR A 685 -5.70 -26.88 38.36
N SER A 686 -5.81 -26.13 39.47
CA SER A 686 -7.11 -25.91 40.12
C SER A 686 -8.06 -25.13 39.21
N GLU A 687 -9.37 -25.21 39.46
CA GLU A 687 -10.35 -24.44 38.68
C GLU A 687 -10.18 -22.92 38.89
N GLU A 688 -9.65 -22.49 40.03
CA GLU A 688 -9.26 -21.11 40.30
C GLU A 688 -8.07 -20.67 39.42
N ASP A 689 -7.03 -21.50 39.29
CA ASP A 689 -5.86 -21.19 38.47
C ASP A 689 -6.20 -21.15 36.98
N LYS A 690 -7.07 -22.06 36.53
CA LYS A 690 -7.54 -22.08 35.13
C LYS A 690 -8.26 -20.78 34.75
N LYS A 691 -8.98 -20.14 35.68
CA LYS A 691 -9.66 -18.86 35.43
C LYS A 691 -8.70 -17.69 35.26
N GLN A 692 -7.53 -17.74 35.91
CA GLN A 692 -6.53 -16.66 35.86
C GLN A 692 -5.65 -16.72 34.60
N ARG A 693 -5.65 -17.85 33.88
CA ARG A 693 -4.88 -18.04 32.65
C ARG A 693 -5.70 -17.66 31.41
N PHE A 694 -5.02 -17.08 30.43
CA PHE A 694 -5.70 -16.52 29.25
C PHE A 694 -6.43 -17.57 28.39
N THR A 695 -5.80 -18.72 28.10
CA THR A 695 -6.36 -19.75 27.20
C THR A 695 -7.34 -20.72 27.88
N SER A 696 -7.31 -20.87 29.20
CA SER A 696 -8.27 -21.67 29.97
C SER A 696 -9.34 -20.84 30.70
N GLY A 697 -9.17 -19.52 30.79
CA GLY A 697 -10.06 -18.59 31.47
C GLY A 697 -10.83 -17.72 30.46
N PRO A 698 -10.37 -16.50 30.13
CA PRO A 698 -11.06 -15.59 29.21
C PRO A 698 -11.44 -16.19 27.84
N LEU A 699 -10.59 -17.07 27.29
CA LEU A 699 -10.84 -17.73 26.01
C LEU A 699 -11.56 -19.08 26.14
N ARG A 700 -12.15 -19.43 27.29
CA ARG A 700 -12.86 -20.70 27.46
C ARG A 700 -14.24 -20.72 26.79
N GLY A 701 -14.78 -21.93 26.63
CA GLY A 701 -16.15 -22.16 26.13
C GLY A 701 -16.21 -22.43 24.63
N SER A 702 -17.40 -22.79 24.13
CA SER A 702 -17.58 -23.21 22.73
C SER A 702 -17.27 -22.11 21.71
N ARG A 703 -17.42 -20.84 22.11
CA ARG A 703 -17.03 -19.68 21.29
C ARG A 703 -15.51 -19.45 21.23
N GLY A 704 -14.75 -19.93 22.20
CA GLY A 704 -13.31 -19.70 22.30
C GLY A 704 -12.51 -20.96 21.98
N LEU A 705 -11.64 -21.35 22.90
CA LEU A 705 -10.92 -22.62 22.91
C LEU A 705 -11.77 -23.67 23.62
N ALA A 706 -12.63 -24.34 22.86
CA ALA A 706 -13.61 -25.27 23.40
C ALA A 706 -12.99 -26.56 23.96
N LEU A 707 -11.96 -27.06 23.28
CA LEU A 707 -11.26 -28.30 23.64
C LEU A 707 -9.81 -28.20 23.21
N GLN A 708 -8.91 -28.61 24.11
CA GLN A 708 -7.48 -28.71 23.84
C GLN A 708 -6.93 -29.99 24.47
N LYS A 709 -6.34 -30.87 23.66
CA LYS A 709 -5.75 -32.15 24.09
C LYS A 709 -4.36 -32.29 23.50
N VAL A 710 -3.42 -32.84 24.27
CA VAL A 710 -2.02 -33.01 23.85
C VAL A 710 -1.68 -34.48 23.81
N PHE A 711 -1.04 -34.91 22.73
CA PHE A 711 -0.42 -36.22 22.58
C PHE A 711 1.10 -36.05 22.64
N TRP A 712 1.71 -36.58 23.69
CA TRP A 712 3.16 -36.49 23.91
C TRP A 712 3.85 -37.78 23.49
N ASN A 713 4.92 -37.65 22.68
CA ASN A 713 5.84 -38.75 22.38
C ASN A 713 7.20 -38.50 23.04
N ASP A 714 7.55 -39.36 24.00
CA ASP A 714 8.76 -39.19 24.79
C ASP A 714 10.05 -39.57 24.04
N LYS A 715 9.97 -40.55 23.14
CA LYS A 715 11.12 -40.99 22.32
C LYS A 715 11.56 -39.91 21.35
N GLU A 716 10.59 -39.26 20.70
CA GLU A 716 10.85 -38.22 19.70
C GLU A 716 10.94 -36.83 20.30
N ARG A 717 10.47 -36.62 21.54
CA ARG A 717 10.29 -35.28 22.17
C ARG A 717 9.41 -34.38 21.29
N LYS A 718 8.30 -34.96 20.84
CA LYS A 718 7.32 -34.34 19.93
C LYS A 718 5.97 -34.27 20.62
N ALA A 719 5.28 -33.15 20.46
CA ALA A 719 3.90 -32.99 20.91
C ALA A 719 3.00 -32.77 19.69
N ILE A 720 1.83 -33.40 19.70
CA ILE A 720 0.75 -33.13 18.75
C ILE A 720 -0.46 -32.73 19.55
N SER A 721 -0.92 -31.49 19.39
CA SER A 721 -2.08 -30.98 20.11
C SER A 721 -3.26 -30.81 19.19
N VAL A 722 -4.41 -31.30 19.61
CA VAL A 722 -5.68 -31.16 18.90
C VAL A 722 -6.48 -30.08 19.60
N VAL A 723 -6.77 -29.00 18.87
CA VAL A 723 -7.40 -27.80 19.42
C VAL A 723 -8.61 -27.43 18.57
N TYR A 724 -9.74 -27.17 19.22
CA TYR A 724 -10.92 -26.58 18.59
C TYR A 724 -10.87 -25.06 18.68
N LEU A 725 -11.00 -24.38 17.53
CA LEU A 725 -10.99 -22.91 17.44
C LEU A 725 -12.41 -22.40 17.17
N GLY A 726 -13.04 -21.76 18.15
CA GLY A 726 -14.39 -21.23 18.06
C GLY A 726 -14.52 -19.86 17.39
N ASN A 727 -15.75 -19.47 17.08
CA ASN A 727 -16.08 -18.26 16.31
C ASN A 727 -15.79 -16.94 17.05
N GLY A 728 -15.69 -16.97 18.38
CA GLY A 728 -15.29 -15.82 19.19
C GLY A 728 -13.80 -15.48 19.10
N LEU A 729 -13.00 -16.33 18.42
CA LEU A 729 -11.58 -16.07 18.13
C LEU A 729 -11.39 -15.41 16.74
N GLU A 730 -12.46 -15.02 16.06
CA GLU A 730 -12.40 -14.45 14.71
C GLU A 730 -11.86 -13.00 14.71
N GLY A 731 -10.97 -12.71 13.75
CA GLY A 731 -10.53 -11.33 13.45
C GLY A 731 -11.24 -10.75 12.22
N TRP A 732 -11.62 -11.63 11.31
CA TRP A 732 -12.45 -11.38 10.14
C TRP A 732 -13.54 -12.45 10.12
N PRO A 733 -14.77 -12.18 9.64
CA PRO A 733 -15.83 -13.19 9.62
C PRO A 733 -15.31 -14.50 9.05
N THR A 734 -15.48 -15.59 9.79
CA THR A 734 -15.06 -16.97 9.49
C THR A 734 -13.58 -17.31 9.63
N VAL A 735 -12.70 -16.34 9.89
CA VAL A 735 -11.24 -16.53 9.94
C VAL A 735 -10.72 -16.19 11.33
N VAL A 736 -10.00 -17.14 11.93
CA VAL A 736 -9.40 -16.99 13.26
C VAL A 736 -8.36 -15.87 13.24
N HIS A 737 -8.40 -15.00 14.25
CA HIS A 737 -7.49 -13.89 14.42
C HIS A 737 -6.04 -14.39 14.57
N GLY A 738 -5.12 -13.81 13.80
CA GLY A 738 -3.71 -14.22 13.79
C GLY A 738 -3.07 -14.17 15.18
N GLY A 739 -3.37 -13.13 15.98
CA GLY A 739 -2.88 -13.04 17.36
C GLY A 739 -3.40 -14.14 18.29
N ALA A 740 -4.67 -14.56 18.13
CA ALA A 740 -5.22 -15.66 18.94
C ALA A 740 -4.55 -16.99 18.55
N LEU A 741 -4.31 -17.19 17.26
CA LEU A 741 -3.59 -18.35 16.75
C LEU A 741 -2.13 -18.35 17.22
N ALA A 742 -1.46 -17.20 17.22
CA ALA A 742 -0.10 -17.05 17.74
C ALA A 742 0.01 -17.41 19.22
N THR A 743 -0.96 -17.02 20.05
CA THR A 743 -1.02 -17.40 21.47
C THR A 743 -1.10 -18.93 21.65
N VAL A 744 -1.96 -19.60 20.87
CA VAL A 744 -2.08 -21.07 20.94
C VAL A 744 -0.79 -21.74 20.45
N ILE A 745 -0.16 -21.22 19.40
CA ILE A 745 1.13 -21.73 18.90
C ILE A 745 2.23 -21.58 19.95
N ASP A 746 2.36 -20.40 20.56
CA ASP A 746 3.37 -20.11 21.59
C ASP A 746 3.25 -21.08 22.78
N GLU A 747 2.02 -21.31 23.25
CA GLU A 747 1.75 -22.27 24.32
C GLU A 747 2.18 -23.70 23.94
N ASN A 748 1.86 -24.14 22.73
CA ASN A 748 2.20 -25.48 22.23
C ASN A 748 3.70 -25.67 22.00
N LEU A 749 4.41 -24.64 21.56
CA LEU A 749 5.86 -24.65 21.43
C LEU A 749 6.54 -24.64 22.81
N GLY A 750 6.02 -23.82 23.72
CA GLY A 750 6.49 -23.72 25.11
C GLY A 750 6.40 -25.05 25.85
N ARG A 751 5.33 -25.83 25.65
CA ARG A 751 5.17 -27.16 26.27
C ARG A 751 6.30 -28.13 25.96
N VAL A 752 6.83 -28.09 24.75
CA VAL A 752 7.97 -28.92 24.34
C VAL A 752 9.28 -28.36 24.89
N ALA A 753 9.46 -27.04 24.81
CA ALA A 753 10.66 -26.36 25.29
C ALA A 753 10.86 -26.50 26.81
N ILE A 754 9.81 -26.24 27.59
CA ILE A 754 9.81 -26.25 29.05
C ILE A 754 10.14 -27.65 29.59
N ARG A 755 9.64 -28.70 28.95
CA ARG A 755 9.92 -30.10 29.34
C ARG A 755 11.38 -30.50 29.12
N ASN A 756 12.13 -29.74 28.33
CA ASN A 756 13.56 -29.95 28.14
C ASN A 756 14.42 -29.21 29.19
N PHE A 757 13.89 -28.19 29.87
CA PHE A 757 14.66 -27.47 30.89
C PHE A 757 14.70 -28.23 32.22
N PRO A 758 15.84 -28.26 32.93
CA PRO A 758 15.95 -28.91 34.23
C PRO A 758 14.94 -28.40 35.26
N GLU A 759 14.69 -27.10 35.28
CA GLU A 759 13.77 -26.42 36.21
C GLU A 759 12.30 -26.41 35.71
N ARG A 760 12.01 -27.08 34.58
CA ARG A 760 10.68 -27.17 33.95
C ARG A 760 9.96 -25.82 33.88
N THR A 761 10.69 -24.76 33.53
CA THR A 761 10.14 -23.40 33.45
C THR A 761 10.94 -22.57 32.43
N GLY A 762 10.30 -21.59 31.79
CA GLY A 762 10.94 -20.76 30.77
C GLY A 762 10.00 -19.73 30.16
N VAL A 763 10.57 -18.75 29.46
CA VAL A 763 9.84 -17.69 28.75
C VAL A 763 10.20 -17.66 27.28
N THR A 764 9.28 -17.22 26.44
CA THR A 764 9.51 -17.01 25.01
C THR A 764 10.43 -15.80 24.81
N ALA A 765 11.58 -16.00 24.19
CA ALA A 765 12.52 -14.93 23.84
C ALA A 765 12.32 -14.45 22.39
N ASN A 766 11.95 -15.35 21.49
CA ASN A 766 11.61 -15.03 20.11
C ASN A 766 10.57 -16.03 19.59
N LEU A 767 9.62 -15.55 18.79
CA LEU A 767 8.60 -16.34 18.13
C LEU A 767 8.40 -15.80 16.71
N GLU A 768 8.81 -16.59 15.71
CA GLU A 768 8.60 -16.31 14.29
C GLU A 768 7.46 -17.18 13.77
N ILE A 769 6.45 -16.57 13.15
CA ILE A 769 5.28 -17.27 12.62
C ILE A 769 5.08 -16.90 11.15
N LYS A 770 4.84 -17.91 10.31
CA LYS A 770 4.54 -17.80 8.88
C LYS A 770 3.16 -18.38 8.59
N TYR A 771 2.19 -17.50 8.35
CA TYR A 771 0.85 -17.88 7.94
C TYR A 771 0.86 -18.25 6.44
N ARG A 772 0.47 -19.50 6.12
CA ARG A 772 0.49 -20.06 4.76
C ARG A 772 -0.90 -20.20 4.16
N ALA A 773 -1.92 -20.50 4.98
CA ALA A 773 -3.30 -20.64 4.55
C ALA A 773 -4.26 -20.13 5.65
N PRO A 774 -5.46 -19.65 5.29
CA PRO A 774 -6.45 -19.19 6.26
C PRO A 774 -6.89 -20.33 7.20
N VAL A 775 -7.02 -20.00 8.48
CA VAL A 775 -7.55 -20.90 9.52
C VAL A 775 -9.00 -20.51 9.78
N TYR A 776 -9.93 -21.34 9.34
CA TYR A 776 -11.35 -21.14 9.53
C TYR A 776 -11.79 -21.50 10.94
N SER A 777 -12.62 -20.65 11.54
CA SER A 777 -13.26 -20.88 12.84
C SER A 777 -14.30 -22.01 12.78
N GLY A 778 -14.65 -22.55 13.95
CA GLY A 778 -15.63 -23.62 14.12
C GLY A 778 -15.10 -25.02 13.76
N ASN A 779 -13.77 -25.20 13.72
CA ASN A 779 -13.12 -26.44 13.30
C ASN A 779 -11.97 -26.86 14.24
N PHE A 780 -11.57 -28.12 14.11
CA PHE A 780 -10.39 -28.67 14.78
C PHE A 780 -9.13 -28.46 13.97
N TYR A 781 -8.03 -28.16 14.65
CA TYR A 781 -6.69 -28.05 14.06
C TYR A 781 -5.69 -28.85 14.86
N THR A 782 -4.63 -29.28 14.17
CA THR A 782 -3.56 -30.07 14.75
C THR A 782 -2.28 -29.25 14.80
N PHE A 783 -1.70 -29.12 15.98
CA PHE A 783 -0.50 -28.36 16.26
C PHE A 783 0.63 -29.34 16.52
N HIS A 784 1.57 -29.43 15.59
CA HIS A 784 2.74 -30.28 15.71
C HIS A 784 3.89 -29.43 16.25
N SER A 785 4.48 -29.84 17.36
CA SER A 785 5.62 -29.15 17.97
C SER A 785 6.78 -30.12 18.17
N THR A 786 7.98 -29.69 17.78
CA THR A 786 9.23 -30.48 17.88
C THR A 786 10.39 -29.62 18.38
N ILE A 787 11.34 -30.25 19.05
CA ILE A 787 12.55 -29.60 19.57
C ILE A 787 13.77 -29.90 18.72
N ASP A 788 14.57 -28.88 18.40
CA ASP A 788 15.86 -29.06 17.76
C ASP A 788 16.91 -29.46 18.80
N ARG A 789 17.35 -30.72 18.73
CA ARG A 789 18.30 -31.31 19.70
C ARG A 789 19.71 -30.77 19.56
N VAL A 790 20.09 -30.20 18.42
CA VAL A 790 21.47 -29.80 18.13
C VAL A 790 21.78 -28.43 18.74
N GLN A 791 20.81 -27.51 18.69
CA GLN A 791 21.00 -26.13 19.13
C GLN A 791 20.52 -25.87 20.56
N THR A 792 19.79 -26.82 21.15
CA THR A 792 19.21 -26.69 22.48
C THR A 792 20.23 -26.94 23.59
N THR A 793 20.17 -26.14 24.64
CA THR A 793 20.99 -26.21 25.86
C THR A 793 20.08 -26.22 27.09
N ASP A 794 20.65 -26.44 28.28
CA ASP A 794 19.90 -26.44 29.55
C ASP A 794 19.17 -25.12 29.88
N ARG A 795 19.45 -24.05 29.13
CA ARG A 795 18.88 -22.71 29.35
C ARG A 795 18.26 -22.06 28.13
N LYS A 796 18.40 -22.67 26.95
CA LYS A 796 17.87 -22.17 25.67
C LYS A 796 17.35 -23.33 24.86
N ALA A 797 16.09 -23.32 24.48
CA ALA A 797 15.47 -24.36 23.66
C ALA A 797 14.96 -23.78 22.36
N TYR A 798 15.40 -24.37 21.24
CA TYR A 798 14.92 -24.04 19.91
C TYR A 798 13.85 -25.04 19.52
N VAL A 799 12.64 -24.54 19.25
CA VAL A 799 11.48 -25.37 18.91
C VAL A 799 10.86 -24.90 17.61
N THR A 800 10.33 -25.84 16.85
CA THR A 800 9.62 -25.59 15.60
C THR A 800 8.23 -26.22 15.66
N GLY A 801 7.28 -25.61 14.97
CA GLY A 801 5.93 -26.14 14.92
C GLY A 801 5.19 -25.84 13.64
N GLU A 802 4.16 -26.64 13.40
CA GLU A 802 3.31 -26.60 12.24
C GLU A 802 1.85 -26.75 12.66
N VAL A 803 0.97 -25.93 12.08
CA VAL A 803 -0.48 -26.05 12.26
C VAL A 803 -1.08 -26.60 10.97
N ARG A 804 -1.85 -27.67 11.08
CA ARG A 804 -2.52 -28.33 9.96
C ARG A 804 -4.02 -28.38 10.16
N ASP A 805 -4.75 -28.23 9.06
CA ASP A 805 -6.20 -28.39 9.01
C ASP A 805 -6.61 -29.88 9.15
N PRO A 806 -7.91 -30.20 9.27
CA PRO A 806 -8.39 -31.58 9.35
C PRO A 806 -8.03 -32.47 8.14
N VAL A 807 -7.66 -31.86 7.01
CA VAL A 807 -7.30 -32.56 5.76
C VAL A 807 -5.77 -32.72 5.64
N GLY A 808 -5.00 -32.16 6.58
CA GLY A 808 -3.53 -32.25 6.65
C GLY A 808 -2.78 -31.14 5.91
N ARG A 809 -3.47 -30.13 5.36
CA ARG A 809 -2.85 -28.98 4.68
C ARG A 809 -2.15 -28.09 5.72
N LEU A 810 -0.94 -27.65 5.39
CA LEU A 810 -0.16 -26.73 6.22
C LEU A 810 -0.77 -25.33 6.21
N CYS A 811 -1.26 -24.88 7.35
CA CYS A 811 -1.85 -23.55 7.54
C CYS A 811 -0.86 -22.55 8.11
N VAL A 812 -0.05 -22.96 9.09
CA VAL A 812 0.92 -22.09 9.76
C VAL A 812 2.20 -22.84 10.05
N GLN A 813 3.34 -22.17 9.92
CA GLN A 813 4.65 -22.68 10.31
C GLN A 813 5.27 -21.71 11.32
N ALA A 814 5.86 -22.22 12.40
CA ALA A 814 6.43 -21.40 13.46
C ALA A 814 7.78 -21.91 13.93
N SER A 815 8.63 -21.00 14.38
CA SER A 815 9.91 -21.29 15.05
C SER A 815 10.09 -20.36 16.22
N ALA A 816 10.47 -20.90 17.38
CA ALA A 816 10.60 -20.13 18.61
C ALA A 816 11.86 -20.49 19.39
N LEU A 817 12.34 -19.52 20.16
CA LEU A 817 13.43 -19.65 21.11
C LEU A 817 12.87 -19.38 22.52
N PHE A 818 12.97 -20.39 23.39
CA PHE A 818 12.62 -20.27 24.80
C PHE A 818 13.89 -20.19 25.65
N VAL A 819 13.85 -19.40 26.73
CA VAL A 819 15.01 -19.20 27.62
C VAL A 819 14.62 -19.23 29.09
N VAL A 820 15.56 -19.64 29.94
CA VAL A 820 15.44 -19.56 31.41
C VAL A 820 16.16 -18.30 31.92
N PRO A 821 15.44 -17.25 32.37
CA PRO A 821 16.02 -16.00 32.82
C PRO A 821 16.92 -16.19 34.04
N LYS A 822 18.05 -15.49 34.07
CA LYS A 822 19.12 -15.72 35.06
C LYS A 822 18.90 -15.03 36.41
N LYS A 823 17.96 -14.07 36.48
CA LYS A 823 17.70 -13.21 37.65
C LYS A 823 16.30 -13.38 38.24
N TYR A 824 15.46 -14.23 37.65
CA TYR A 824 14.08 -14.43 38.08
C TYR A 824 13.93 -15.84 38.62
N LYS A 825 13.35 -15.97 39.81
CA LYS A 825 12.97 -17.27 40.37
C LYS A 825 11.58 -17.59 39.83
N LEU A 826 11.52 -18.45 38.83
CA LEU A 826 10.26 -18.94 38.27
C LEU A 826 9.77 -20.13 39.10
N GLU A 827 8.46 -20.33 39.13
CA GLU A 827 7.84 -21.49 39.79
C GLU A 827 8.11 -22.76 38.98
N GLU A 828 8.45 -23.85 39.66
CA GLU A 828 8.73 -25.15 39.05
C GLU A 828 7.41 -25.83 38.68
N ILE A 829 7.24 -26.18 37.41
CA ILE A 829 6.05 -26.87 36.91
C ILE A 829 6.27 -28.38 37.07
N GLY A 830 5.30 -29.09 37.67
CA GLY A 830 5.37 -30.52 37.93
C GLY A 830 5.49 -31.43 36.70
N GLU A 831 5.51 -32.75 36.92
CA GLU A 831 5.75 -33.72 35.84
C GLU A 831 4.62 -33.87 34.81
N GLN A 832 3.40 -33.57 35.25
CA GLN A 832 2.16 -33.60 34.48
C GLN A 832 1.69 -32.15 34.27
N TYR A 833 1.04 -31.88 33.14
CA TYR A 833 0.71 -30.53 32.67
C TYR A 833 -0.54 -29.93 33.30
#